data_AF-A0A8B7ZJU4-F1
#
_entry.id   AF-A0A8B7ZJU4-F1
#
_cell.length_a   1.000
_cell.length_b   1.000
_cell.length_c   1.000
_cell.angle_alpha   90.00
_cell.angle_beta   90.00
_cell.angle_gamma   90.00
#
_symmetry.space_group_name_H-M   'P 1'
#
loop_
_entity.id
_entity.type
_entity.pdbx_description
1 polymer ?
#
loop_
_entity_poly.entity_id
_entity_poly.type
_entity_poly.pdbx_seq_one_letter_code
_entity_poly.pdbx_strand_id
1 'polypeptide(L)'
;MQNTRSTVGSERVVSEASAKQVLRRRVQERPDDAECVTVDCRTTWDELLQQNPWLMTQSGLVVKPDQSIKRRKQLGLIQLNVDFETAKNWIQDKLGSRITVDGVEGTLKQFMIEPYLPHGENEECYLCMYSHTESHDVVLFHHKGGVDVGNVDEEALRLCVGLEDVPQEQIIQDTLLKNVPNTKAQMLGSFIQSFIKCFRELHFTYLEINPLVVTDSEVYILDVAAKVDSKAAPLCKESWEQLQYAPSLCRDLLPEELHISQLAAGTPCSMNLTVLNKTGRIWSLVFGGGTSLVISDTAAKLGVRDQVACYTQHSGRPSVDQMYRFTKTMIKLMTEVPHPEGKTFMLISNVNDAITGIRLCMGKMHGIAMALQEDKEKLQANNISLFIRRSTLATVPTGQMPTALTDLDVPVHVFSVATPVTHLIQRALGLHDAPTSTDDVNMIYQPLWQPPTESNKVVAKYDSDELFNGETRVIIVGLMNEAVQGMLDFDFVCGRGKQSVAAIVNPGGEDKEERFLWAEGQVTIPVYSSIETALYNHPDASVVVNGAPGREAFLCAVKAVKCSHQIRCVLMIAGHIPDRQTRTLVQMAHNNGVLVVGPCMPLHNLQVNFIKPGSFRCNKHGNIGGPMDDLVSLRLHRPGSVGLVTRSGGLSIELLVSIAGNTDGLYQGVSVGGGKYTGTSFMDHLMSLEANPDVKILLLLGEFGGCEEHDVCEALRSGQLSKPMVAFCIGECAEEVYTRLVSKGQLVPKPEPPVPNIPANMKPQKGKK
;
A
#
# COMPACT_ATOMS: atom_id res chain seq x y z
N MET A 1 -7.78 18.71 1.37
CA MET A 1 -7.52 17.60 2.31
C MET A 1 -7.36 16.24 1.62
N GLN A 2 -7.31 16.13 0.28
CA GLN A 2 -7.55 14.85 -0.43
C GLN A 2 -6.33 14.15 -1.05
N ASN A 3 -5.10 14.63 -0.84
CA ASN A 3 -3.89 14.11 -1.55
C ASN A 3 -2.85 13.40 -0.66
N THR A 4 -3.17 13.08 0.60
CA THR A 4 -2.39 12.18 1.46
C THR A 4 -2.71 10.71 1.21
N ARG A 5 -2.93 10.35 -0.06
CA ARG A 5 -2.90 8.95 -0.53
C ARG A 5 -1.47 8.38 -0.55
N SER A 6 -0.59 8.75 0.39
CA SER A 6 0.71 8.08 0.52
C SER A 6 0.51 6.79 1.31
N THR A 7 -0.04 5.79 0.63
CA THR A 7 0.27 4.41 0.98
C THR A 7 1.80 4.29 1.02
N VAL A 8 2.34 3.90 2.17
CA VAL A 8 3.75 3.56 2.34
C VAL A 8 4.15 2.64 1.16
N GLY A 9 5.10 3.08 0.33
CA GLY A 9 5.89 2.17 -0.52
C GLY A 9 5.84 2.28 -2.05
N SER A 10 4.94 3.04 -2.71
CA SER A 10 4.95 3.11 -4.20
C SER A 10 5.39 4.43 -4.82
N GLU A 11 5.13 5.58 -4.21
CA GLU A 11 5.59 6.87 -4.76
C GLU A 11 7.02 7.18 -4.31
N ARG A 12 7.89 7.59 -5.24
CA ARG A 12 9.24 8.10 -4.92
C ARG A 12 9.33 9.57 -5.27
N VAL A 13 9.95 10.35 -4.38
CA VAL A 13 10.21 11.77 -4.61
C VAL A 13 11.43 11.91 -5.51
N VAL A 14 11.27 12.62 -6.61
CA VAL A 14 12.35 12.94 -7.55
C VAL A 14 13.03 14.21 -7.07
N SER A 15 14.36 14.27 -7.19
CA SER A 15 15.11 15.49 -6.85
C SER A 15 14.70 16.64 -7.77
N GLU A 16 14.72 17.88 -7.26
CA GLU A 16 14.33 19.04 -8.06
C GLU A 16 15.24 19.18 -9.28
N ALA A 17 16.55 18.98 -9.10
CA ALA A 17 17.52 19.07 -10.18
C ALA A 17 17.21 18.07 -11.31
N SER A 18 16.90 16.83 -10.95
CA SER A 18 16.58 15.79 -11.92
C SER A 18 15.24 16.03 -12.61
N ALA A 19 14.22 16.48 -11.86
CA ALA A 19 12.93 16.82 -12.44
C ALA A 19 13.04 17.99 -13.44
N LYS A 20 13.83 19.03 -13.11
CA LYS A 20 14.12 20.15 -14.02
C LYS A 20 14.80 19.69 -15.31
N GLN A 21 15.81 18.84 -15.21
CA GLN A 21 16.52 18.31 -16.38
C GLN A 21 15.56 17.57 -17.32
N VAL A 22 14.69 16.72 -16.77
CA VAL A 22 13.68 15.99 -17.54
C VAL A 22 12.69 16.94 -18.22
N LEU A 23 12.19 17.95 -17.51
CA LEU A 23 11.24 18.92 -18.07
C LEU A 23 11.86 19.78 -19.16
N ARG A 24 13.10 20.25 -18.99
CA ARG A 24 13.81 20.98 -20.05
C ARG A 24 13.95 20.16 -21.31
N ARG A 25 14.35 18.89 -21.17
CA ARG A 25 14.56 17.98 -22.31
C ARG A 25 13.27 17.61 -23.03
N ARG A 26 12.19 17.29 -22.29
CA ARG A 26 10.95 16.73 -22.86
C ARG A 26 9.82 17.73 -23.05
N VAL A 27 9.82 18.84 -22.31
CA VAL A 27 8.76 19.87 -22.38
C VAL A 27 9.26 21.12 -23.10
N GLN A 28 10.50 21.54 -22.85
CA GLN A 28 11.07 22.74 -23.48
C GLN A 28 11.93 22.45 -24.72
N GLU A 29 12.28 21.18 -24.96
CA GLU A 29 13.19 20.74 -26.05
C GLU A 29 14.57 21.43 -26.02
N ARG A 30 15.06 21.75 -24.82
CA ARG A 30 16.36 22.42 -24.58
C ARG A 30 17.29 21.56 -23.71
N PRO A 31 17.88 20.49 -24.25
CA PRO A 31 18.73 19.59 -23.48
C PRO A 31 20.08 20.21 -23.05
N ASP A 32 20.55 21.24 -23.77
CA ASP A 32 21.92 21.77 -23.64
C ASP A 32 22.02 23.08 -22.80
N ASP A 33 20.90 23.59 -22.28
CA ASP A 33 20.88 24.83 -21.47
C ASP A 33 21.43 24.58 -20.06
N ALA A 34 22.46 25.36 -19.68
CA ALA A 34 23.28 25.18 -18.48
C ALA A 34 22.50 24.85 -17.19
N GLU A 35 23.06 23.85 -16.53
CA GLU A 35 22.41 22.80 -15.75
C GLU A 35 22.46 23.16 -14.28
N CYS A 36 21.35 23.10 -13.56
CA CYS A 36 21.45 23.14 -12.10
C CYS A 36 22.45 22.06 -11.64
N VAL A 37 23.45 22.43 -10.85
CA VAL A 37 24.45 21.50 -10.36
C VAL A 37 24.10 21.07 -8.94
N THR A 38 24.24 19.78 -8.67
CA THR A 38 24.05 19.24 -7.32
C THR A 38 25.37 19.20 -6.56
N VAL A 39 25.34 19.59 -5.29
CA VAL A 39 26.50 19.58 -4.39
C VAL A 39 26.18 18.74 -3.15
N ASP A 40 27.05 17.80 -2.83
CA ASP A 40 26.98 16.92 -1.65
C ASP A 40 28.34 16.81 -0.95
N CYS A 41 28.44 15.96 0.08
CA CYS A 41 29.68 15.76 0.83
C CYS A 41 30.83 15.09 0.05
N ARG A 42 30.56 14.59 -1.16
CA ARG A 42 31.55 13.96 -2.05
C ARG A 42 32.02 14.92 -3.15
N THR A 43 31.40 16.09 -3.26
CA THR A 43 31.67 17.04 -4.34
C THR A 43 33.03 17.72 -4.14
N THR A 44 33.90 17.60 -5.15
CA THR A 44 35.15 18.35 -5.23
C THR A 44 34.90 19.67 -5.95
N TRP A 45 35.12 20.81 -5.29
CA TRP A 45 34.84 22.13 -5.88
C TRP A 45 35.62 22.43 -7.16
N ASP A 46 36.87 21.97 -7.24
CA ASP A 46 37.71 22.18 -8.42
C ASP A 46 37.18 21.41 -9.64
N GLU A 47 36.73 20.16 -9.45
CA GLU A 47 36.11 19.35 -10.51
C GLU A 47 34.75 19.94 -10.92
N LEU A 48 33.96 20.41 -9.96
CA LEU A 48 32.68 21.07 -10.21
C LEU A 48 32.86 22.29 -11.12
N LEU A 49 33.84 23.15 -10.81
CA LEU A 49 34.17 24.34 -11.60
C LEU A 49 34.72 24.00 -12.98
N GLN A 50 35.52 22.95 -13.09
CA GLN A 50 36.05 22.49 -14.38
C GLN A 50 34.93 22.01 -15.31
N GLN A 51 33.95 21.30 -14.76
CA GLN A 51 32.79 20.81 -15.50
C GLN A 51 31.75 21.92 -15.77
N ASN A 52 31.67 22.92 -14.87
CA ASN A 52 30.67 23.98 -14.91
C ASN A 52 31.30 25.38 -14.80
N PRO A 53 32.05 25.84 -15.82
CA PRO A 53 32.71 27.16 -15.78
C PRO A 53 31.72 28.33 -15.63
N TRP A 54 30.46 28.12 -16.03
CA TRP A 54 29.39 29.11 -15.93
C TRP A 54 29.11 29.56 -14.49
N LEU A 55 29.45 28.73 -13.48
CA LEU A 55 29.31 29.09 -12.07
C LEU A 55 30.08 30.37 -11.70
N MET A 56 31.23 30.59 -12.34
CA MET A 56 32.08 31.77 -12.10
C MET A 56 31.72 32.97 -12.97
N THR A 57 31.16 32.73 -14.16
CA THR A 57 30.85 33.79 -15.12
C THR A 57 29.43 34.31 -14.99
N GLN A 58 28.55 33.59 -14.30
CA GLN A 58 27.17 33.99 -14.14
C GLN A 58 27.05 35.20 -13.20
N SER A 59 26.20 36.15 -13.58
CA SER A 59 26.03 37.43 -12.86
C SER A 59 25.42 37.27 -11.45
N GLY A 60 24.69 36.18 -11.21
CA GLY A 60 24.14 35.82 -9.91
C GLY A 60 23.67 34.38 -9.89
N LEU A 61 23.71 33.76 -8.71
CA LEU A 61 23.33 32.37 -8.47
C LEU A 61 22.22 32.29 -7.43
N VAL A 62 21.49 31.18 -7.48
CA VAL A 62 20.57 30.72 -6.45
C VAL A 62 21.12 29.43 -5.88
N VAL A 63 21.13 29.32 -4.55
CA VAL A 63 21.54 28.08 -3.87
C VAL A 63 20.51 27.68 -2.82
N LYS A 64 20.16 26.39 -2.81
CA LYS A 64 19.12 25.83 -1.94
C LYS A 64 19.29 24.32 -1.73
N PRO A 65 18.83 23.75 -0.61
CA PRO A 65 18.80 22.30 -0.43
C PRO A 65 17.87 21.60 -1.42
N ASP A 66 18.28 20.41 -1.88
CA ASP A 66 17.49 19.53 -2.75
C ASP A 66 17.20 18.20 -2.03
N GLN A 67 16.33 18.26 -1.02
CA GLN A 67 15.96 17.14 -0.14
C GLN A 67 14.47 17.12 0.19
N SER A 68 13.62 17.44 -0.79
CA SER A 68 12.15 17.48 -0.62
C SER A 68 11.66 18.48 0.46
N ILE A 69 12.45 19.51 0.75
CA ILE A 69 12.10 20.54 1.74
C ILE A 69 11.19 21.57 1.07
N LYS A 70 9.97 21.71 1.56
CA LYS A 70 9.05 22.78 1.11
C LYS A 70 9.34 24.08 1.86
N ARG A 71 8.88 25.21 1.29
CA ARG A 71 8.93 26.54 1.92
C ARG A 71 10.35 26.98 2.35
N ARG A 72 11.36 26.60 1.56
CA ARG A 72 12.79 26.87 1.83
C ARG A 72 13.09 28.34 2.14
N LYS A 73 12.42 29.29 1.46
CA LYS A 73 12.57 30.73 1.72
C LYS A 73 12.15 31.13 3.14
N GLN A 74 11.02 30.61 3.62
CA GLN A 74 10.50 30.89 4.97
C GLN A 74 11.39 30.26 6.05
N LEU A 75 12.12 29.18 5.71
CA LEU A 75 13.05 28.50 6.59
C LEU A 75 14.48 29.08 6.54
N GLY A 76 14.75 30.11 5.73
CA GLY A 76 16.10 30.65 5.54
C GLY A 76 17.07 29.67 4.85
N LEU A 77 16.53 28.72 4.07
CA LEU A 77 17.26 27.68 3.34
C LEU A 77 17.38 27.99 1.84
N ILE A 78 17.47 29.27 1.49
CA ILE A 78 17.73 29.72 0.12
C ILE A 78 18.54 31.01 0.15
N GLN A 79 19.54 31.10 -0.72
CA GLN A 79 20.21 32.37 -1.05
C GLN A 79 19.90 32.71 -2.50
N LEU A 80 19.60 33.98 -2.75
CA LEU A 80 19.23 34.50 -4.06
C LEU A 80 20.23 35.56 -4.49
N ASN A 81 20.59 35.55 -5.77
CA ASN A 81 21.47 36.53 -6.40
C ASN A 81 22.83 36.71 -5.68
N VAL A 82 23.52 35.58 -5.45
CA VAL A 82 24.84 35.54 -4.82
C VAL A 82 25.91 35.12 -5.83
N ASP A 83 27.17 35.51 -5.59
CA ASP A 83 28.30 34.98 -6.36
C ASP A 83 28.67 33.54 -5.93
N PHE A 84 29.55 32.90 -6.70
CA PHE A 84 29.96 31.51 -6.46
C PHE A 84 30.63 31.31 -5.10
N GLU A 85 31.52 32.21 -4.68
CA GLU A 85 32.22 32.06 -3.40
C GLU A 85 31.27 32.19 -2.22
N THR A 86 30.29 33.10 -2.29
CA THR A 86 29.22 33.23 -1.29
C THR A 86 28.36 31.97 -1.26
N ALA A 87 27.96 31.44 -2.41
CA ALA A 87 27.18 30.20 -2.49
C ALA A 87 27.94 28.99 -1.91
N LYS A 88 29.22 28.84 -2.29
CA LYS A 88 30.13 27.79 -1.79
C LYS A 88 30.29 27.84 -0.28
N ASN A 89 30.62 29.01 0.27
CA ASN A 89 30.78 29.20 1.72
C ASN A 89 29.47 28.90 2.46
N TRP A 90 28.33 29.31 1.91
CA TRP A 90 27.02 29.03 2.50
C TRP A 90 26.68 27.53 2.50
N ILE A 91 26.98 26.81 1.41
CA ILE A 91 26.82 25.35 1.36
C ILE A 91 27.73 24.70 2.40
N GLN A 92 29.00 25.11 2.50
CA GLN A 92 29.95 24.52 3.45
C GLN A 92 29.53 24.72 4.92
N ASP A 93 28.91 25.86 5.26
CA ASP A 93 28.33 26.11 6.59
C ASP A 93 27.13 25.19 6.88
N LYS A 94 26.26 24.98 5.88
CA LYS A 94 24.99 24.27 6.07
C LYS A 94 25.08 22.75 5.85
N LEU A 95 26.01 22.28 5.04
CA LEU A 95 26.17 20.86 4.73
C LEU A 95 26.54 20.08 6.00
N GLY A 96 25.76 19.06 6.33
CA GLY A 96 25.89 18.28 7.56
C GLY A 96 25.18 18.87 8.78
N SER A 97 24.61 20.08 8.68
CA SER A 97 23.87 20.69 9.78
C SER A 97 22.52 20.00 10.03
N ARG A 98 22.07 20.01 11.30
CA ARG A 98 20.74 19.52 11.68
C ARG A 98 19.70 20.62 11.57
N ILE A 99 18.53 20.28 11.02
CA ILE A 99 17.39 21.19 10.89
C ILE A 99 16.09 20.50 11.31
N THR A 100 15.09 21.30 11.67
CA THR A 100 13.73 20.83 11.95
C THR A 100 12.76 21.50 10.98
N VAL A 101 11.97 20.72 10.23
CA VAL A 101 10.98 21.22 9.26
C VAL A 101 9.64 20.57 9.55
N ASP A 102 8.60 21.34 9.90
CA ASP A 102 7.28 20.80 10.24
C ASP A 102 7.33 19.69 11.32
N GLY A 103 8.22 19.86 12.31
CA GLY A 103 8.52 18.87 13.35
C GLY A 103 9.59 17.84 12.97
N VAL A 104 9.92 17.68 11.70
CA VAL A 104 10.87 16.67 11.16
C VAL A 104 12.30 17.11 11.37
N GLU A 105 13.00 16.48 12.31
CA GLU A 105 14.46 16.59 12.45
C GLU A 105 15.20 15.82 11.34
N GLY A 106 16.17 16.48 10.73
CA GLY A 106 16.94 15.93 9.62
C GLY A 106 18.31 16.56 9.46
N THR A 107 19.11 16.01 8.54
CA THR A 107 20.42 16.55 8.19
C THR A 107 20.45 16.99 6.73
N LEU A 108 20.99 18.18 6.49
CA LEU A 108 21.24 18.69 5.14
C LEU A 108 22.44 17.97 4.52
N LYS A 109 22.21 17.27 3.42
CA LYS A 109 23.17 16.38 2.72
C LYS A 109 23.39 16.78 1.27
N GLN A 110 22.44 17.47 0.66
CA GLN A 110 22.49 17.83 -0.75
C GLN A 110 21.91 19.21 -1.01
N PHE A 111 22.61 19.98 -1.83
CA PHE A 111 22.24 21.29 -2.32
C PHE A 111 22.21 21.30 -3.83
N MET A 112 21.55 22.30 -4.40
CA MET A 112 21.64 22.64 -5.81
C MET A 112 22.03 24.10 -5.97
N ILE A 113 22.82 24.38 -7.01
CA ILE A 113 23.16 25.73 -7.47
C ILE A 113 22.59 25.92 -8.88
N GLU A 114 21.93 27.04 -9.11
CA GLU A 114 21.36 27.38 -10.41
C GLU A 114 21.53 28.88 -10.73
N PRO A 115 21.45 29.29 -12.01
CA PRO A 115 21.43 30.70 -12.37
C PRO A 115 20.32 31.49 -11.68
N TYR A 116 20.64 32.68 -11.18
CA TYR A 116 19.62 33.65 -10.79
C TYR A 116 18.98 34.26 -12.03
N LEU A 117 17.65 34.24 -12.07
CA LEU A 117 16.86 34.88 -13.11
C LEU A 117 16.19 36.14 -12.54
N PRO A 118 16.58 37.35 -12.95
CA PRO A 118 15.82 38.56 -12.64
C PRO A 118 14.45 38.53 -13.34
N HIS A 119 13.37 38.71 -12.59
CA HIS A 119 11.99 38.72 -13.10
C HIS A 119 11.07 39.51 -12.17
N GLY A 120 9.92 39.93 -12.69
CA GLY A 120 8.86 40.59 -11.91
C GLY A 120 7.90 39.59 -11.26
N GLU A 121 7.28 39.97 -10.13
CA GLU A 121 6.27 39.13 -9.44
C GLU A 121 5.06 38.82 -10.34
N ASN A 122 4.75 39.71 -11.28
CA ASN A 122 3.68 39.52 -12.27
C ASN A 122 4.03 38.52 -13.40
N GLU A 123 5.27 38.04 -13.44
CA GLU A 123 5.71 36.99 -14.37
C GLU A 123 5.66 35.60 -13.73
N GLU A 124 5.49 35.51 -12.41
CA GLU A 124 5.36 34.24 -11.70
C GLU A 124 3.96 33.66 -11.85
N CYS A 125 3.89 32.41 -12.29
CA CYS A 125 2.68 31.59 -12.36
C CYS A 125 2.85 30.32 -11.51
N TYR A 126 1.74 29.64 -11.27
CA TYR A 126 1.69 28.33 -10.63
C TYR A 126 1.16 27.29 -11.63
N LEU A 127 1.82 26.13 -11.70
CA LEU A 127 1.34 24.98 -12.47
C LEU A 127 1.52 23.70 -11.65
N CYS A 128 0.48 22.89 -11.55
CA CYS A 128 0.56 21.60 -10.89
C CYS A 128 -0.28 20.56 -11.62
N MET A 129 0.20 19.33 -11.69
CA MET A 129 -0.57 18.18 -12.13
C MET A 129 -0.41 17.04 -11.13
N TYR A 130 -1.52 16.37 -10.81
CA TYR A 130 -1.49 15.21 -9.94
C TYR A 130 -2.58 14.20 -10.29
N SER A 131 -2.32 12.94 -9.97
CA SER A 131 -3.31 11.87 -10.11
C SER A 131 -4.30 11.93 -8.95
N HIS A 132 -5.59 12.13 -9.26
CA HIS A 132 -6.62 12.38 -8.27
C HIS A 132 -7.52 11.17 -8.00
N THR A 133 -8.29 10.75 -9.01
CA THR A 133 -9.26 9.65 -8.91
C THR A 133 -8.95 8.55 -9.91
N GLU A 134 -9.74 7.49 -9.88
CA GLU A 134 -9.71 6.34 -10.76
C GLU A 134 -9.98 6.72 -12.22
N SER A 135 -10.57 7.89 -12.50
CA SER A 135 -11.03 8.29 -13.85
C SER A 135 -10.22 9.42 -14.50
N HIS A 136 -9.55 10.27 -13.73
CA HIS A 136 -8.88 11.45 -14.29
C HIS A 136 -7.71 11.97 -13.45
N ASP A 137 -6.76 12.60 -14.14
CA ASP A 137 -5.73 13.46 -13.57
C ASP A 137 -6.26 14.90 -13.47
N VAL A 138 -5.68 15.71 -12.58
CA VAL A 138 -6.04 17.11 -12.43
C VAL A 138 -4.85 17.97 -12.81
N VAL A 139 -5.09 19.00 -13.62
CA VAL A 139 -4.15 20.09 -13.88
C VAL A 139 -4.69 21.35 -13.21
N LEU A 140 -3.85 22.01 -12.42
CA LEU A 140 -4.09 23.28 -11.75
C LEU A 140 -3.20 24.36 -12.34
N PHE A 141 -3.76 25.53 -12.59
CA PHE A 141 -3.01 26.71 -13.02
C PHE A 141 -3.48 27.95 -12.27
N HIS A 142 -2.53 28.76 -11.81
CA HIS A 142 -2.82 30.10 -11.30
C HIS A 142 -1.88 31.13 -11.94
N HIS A 143 -2.46 32.24 -12.40
CA HIS A 143 -1.75 33.33 -13.08
C HIS A 143 -0.83 34.15 -12.14
N LYS A 144 -0.86 33.88 -10.84
CA LYS A 144 0.09 34.37 -9.84
C LYS A 144 0.72 33.17 -9.16
N GLY A 145 2.05 33.12 -9.11
CA GLY A 145 2.83 32.08 -8.44
C GLY A 145 3.58 32.62 -7.23
N GLY A 146 4.64 31.92 -6.86
CA GLY A 146 5.60 32.38 -5.87
C GLY A 146 5.28 31.93 -4.44
N VAL A 147 6.01 32.54 -3.51
CA VAL A 147 5.91 32.26 -2.06
C VAL A 147 4.61 32.76 -1.45
N ASP A 148 4.01 33.79 -2.04
CA ASP A 148 2.85 34.51 -1.52
C ASP A 148 1.54 34.14 -2.22
N VAL A 149 1.53 33.04 -2.99
CA VAL A 149 0.37 32.54 -3.75
C VAL A 149 -0.82 32.11 -2.88
N GLY A 150 -0.69 32.13 -1.55
CA GLY A 150 -1.79 31.80 -0.64
C GLY A 150 -2.27 30.35 -0.79
N ASN A 151 -3.60 30.14 -0.77
CA ASN A 151 -4.20 28.81 -0.91
C ASN A 151 -4.47 28.49 -2.39
N VAL A 152 -3.40 28.18 -3.12
CA VAL A 152 -3.47 27.98 -4.58
C VAL A 152 -4.42 26.86 -5.00
N ASP A 153 -4.69 25.87 -4.14
CA ASP A 153 -5.63 24.77 -4.43
C ASP A 153 -7.09 25.26 -4.58
N GLU A 154 -7.44 26.38 -3.95
CA GLU A 154 -8.77 27.02 -4.02
C GLU A 154 -8.85 28.07 -5.12
N GLU A 155 -7.77 28.81 -5.34
CA GLU A 155 -7.75 29.93 -6.29
C GLU A 155 -7.37 29.50 -7.71
N ALA A 156 -6.66 28.38 -7.88
CA ALA A 156 -6.24 27.88 -9.19
C ALA A 156 -7.42 27.41 -10.05
N LEU A 157 -7.32 27.72 -11.34
CA LEU A 157 -8.18 27.15 -12.36
C LEU A 157 -7.85 25.66 -12.51
N ARG A 158 -8.88 24.84 -12.75
CA ARG A 158 -8.81 23.39 -12.73
C ARG A 158 -9.27 22.79 -14.06
N LEU A 159 -8.47 21.86 -14.58
CA LEU A 159 -8.81 21.04 -15.74
C LEU A 159 -8.68 19.57 -15.34
N CYS A 160 -9.79 18.83 -15.42
CA CYS A 160 -9.78 17.37 -15.25
C CYS A 160 -9.49 16.72 -16.60
N VAL A 161 -8.47 15.87 -16.65
CA VAL A 161 -8.03 15.21 -17.88
C VAL A 161 -8.24 13.70 -17.71
N GLY A 162 -9.11 13.11 -18.53
CA GLY A 162 -9.36 11.66 -18.51
C GLY A 162 -8.10 10.87 -18.84
N LEU A 163 -8.03 9.61 -18.39
CA LEU A 163 -6.79 8.82 -18.43
C LEU A 163 -6.17 8.72 -19.84
N GLU A 164 -6.98 8.61 -20.88
CA GLU A 164 -6.50 8.46 -22.26
C GLU A 164 -6.45 9.78 -23.04
N ASP A 165 -6.92 10.89 -22.45
CA ASP A 165 -7.14 12.15 -23.18
C ASP A 165 -5.91 13.05 -23.14
N VAL A 166 -5.40 13.54 -24.27
CA VAL A 166 -4.48 14.69 -24.28
C VAL A 166 -5.29 15.91 -24.72
N PRO A 167 -5.52 16.91 -23.84
CA PRO A 167 -6.38 18.02 -24.18
C PRO A 167 -5.75 18.86 -25.30
N GLN A 168 -6.60 19.31 -26.22
CA GLN A 168 -6.18 20.27 -27.25
C GLN A 168 -5.77 21.59 -26.60
N GLU A 169 -4.81 22.30 -27.21
CA GLU A 169 -4.31 23.58 -26.69
C GLU A 169 -5.43 24.60 -26.47
N GLN A 170 -6.44 24.62 -27.35
CA GLN A 170 -7.58 25.52 -27.21
C GLN A 170 -8.35 25.27 -25.90
N ILE A 171 -8.55 24.01 -25.51
CA ILE A 171 -9.23 23.66 -24.25
C ILE A 171 -8.40 24.11 -23.05
N ILE A 172 -7.08 23.99 -23.12
CA ILE A 172 -6.16 24.45 -22.09
C ILE A 172 -6.27 25.98 -21.96
N GLN A 173 -6.21 26.71 -23.07
CA GLN A 173 -6.31 28.16 -23.10
C GLN A 173 -7.65 28.64 -22.53
N ASP A 174 -8.75 28.06 -23.04
CA ASP A 174 -10.12 28.40 -22.67
C ASP A 174 -10.47 28.00 -21.25
N THR A 175 -9.69 27.16 -20.57
CA THR A 175 -10.01 26.68 -19.21
C THR A 175 -9.02 27.23 -18.18
N LEU A 176 -7.72 27.02 -18.41
CA LEU A 176 -6.65 27.30 -17.45
C LEU A 176 -6.03 28.69 -17.64
N LEU A 177 -6.04 29.25 -18.85
CA LEU A 177 -5.26 30.45 -19.17
C LEU A 177 -6.14 31.71 -19.38
N LYS A 178 -7.41 31.68 -18.95
CA LYS A 178 -8.36 32.81 -19.08
C LYS A 178 -7.86 34.14 -18.51
N ASN A 179 -7.03 34.06 -17.47
CA ASN A 179 -6.51 35.22 -16.75
C ASN A 179 -5.08 35.58 -17.19
N VAL A 180 -4.58 34.98 -18.27
CA VAL A 180 -3.26 35.23 -18.84
C VAL A 180 -3.41 36.04 -20.13
N PRO A 181 -2.56 37.05 -20.39
CA PRO A 181 -2.57 37.77 -21.65
C PRO A 181 -2.46 36.83 -22.86
N ASN A 182 -3.25 37.09 -23.91
CA ASN A 182 -3.34 36.23 -25.11
C ASN A 182 -1.97 35.91 -25.75
N THR A 183 -1.03 36.86 -25.71
CA THR A 183 0.34 36.68 -26.26
C THR A 183 1.11 35.57 -25.53
N LYS A 184 0.94 35.45 -24.21
CA LYS A 184 1.58 34.41 -23.37
C LYS A 184 0.77 33.11 -23.34
N ALA A 185 -0.55 33.19 -23.51
CA ALA A 185 -1.45 32.04 -23.42
C ALA A 185 -1.15 30.95 -24.47
N GLN A 186 -0.73 31.31 -25.69
CA GLN A 186 -0.38 30.33 -26.71
C GLN A 186 0.87 29.52 -26.35
N MET A 187 1.94 30.21 -25.93
CA MET A 187 3.19 29.58 -25.47
C MET A 187 2.94 28.65 -24.28
N LEU A 188 2.17 29.13 -23.30
CA LEU A 188 1.78 28.34 -22.13
C LEU A 188 0.87 27.15 -22.47
N GLY A 189 -0.01 27.30 -23.47
CA GLY A 189 -0.88 26.21 -23.94
C GLY A 189 -0.08 25.02 -24.44
N SER A 190 0.91 25.28 -25.31
CA SER A 190 1.84 24.27 -25.82
C SER A 190 2.70 23.66 -24.70
N PHE A 191 3.25 24.50 -23.81
CA PHE A 191 4.02 24.04 -22.65
C PHE A 191 3.20 23.09 -21.75
N ILE A 192 1.96 23.46 -21.39
CA ILE A 192 1.09 22.63 -20.54
C ILE A 192 0.71 21.32 -21.24
N GLN A 193 0.49 21.33 -22.55
CA GLN A 193 0.22 20.10 -23.29
C GLN A 193 1.42 19.13 -23.25
N SER A 194 2.63 19.61 -23.50
CA SER A 194 3.86 18.81 -23.40
C SER A 194 4.15 18.37 -21.96
N PHE A 195 3.85 19.21 -20.97
CA PHE A 195 3.91 18.89 -19.55
C PHE A 195 2.98 17.72 -19.19
N ILE A 196 1.73 17.71 -19.69
CA ILE A 196 0.79 16.60 -19.50
C ILE A 196 1.31 15.30 -20.13
N LYS A 197 1.88 15.36 -21.34
CA LYS A 197 2.49 14.18 -22.00
C LYS A 197 3.64 13.64 -21.16
N CYS A 198 4.57 14.51 -20.76
CA CYS A 198 5.71 14.17 -19.91
C CYS A 198 5.28 13.54 -18.57
N PHE A 199 4.29 14.13 -17.90
CA PHE A 199 3.72 13.59 -16.65
C PHE A 199 3.32 12.12 -16.81
N ARG A 200 2.66 11.79 -17.92
CA ARG A 200 2.09 10.46 -18.17
C ARG A 200 3.12 9.44 -18.61
N GLU A 201 3.94 9.78 -19.59
CA GLU A 201 4.97 8.90 -20.13
C GLU A 201 5.96 8.46 -19.06
N LEU A 202 6.28 9.36 -18.13
CA LEU A 202 7.21 9.10 -17.05
C LEU A 202 6.53 8.62 -15.77
N HIS A 203 5.22 8.37 -15.80
CA HIS A 203 4.45 7.88 -14.65
C HIS A 203 4.63 8.74 -13.39
N PHE A 204 4.65 10.07 -13.56
CA PHE A 204 4.49 10.97 -12.43
C PHE A 204 3.11 10.78 -11.80
N THR A 205 3.04 10.90 -10.48
CA THR A 205 1.77 10.95 -9.73
C THR A 205 1.51 12.34 -9.16
N TYR A 206 2.55 13.17 -9.10
CA TYR A 206 2.51 14.56 -8.67
C TYR A 206 3.67 15.32 -9.34
N LEU A 207 3.39 16.49 -9.89
CA LEU A 207 4.37 17.35 -10.52
C LEU A 207 3.92 18.80 -10.39
N GLU A 208 4.65 19.59 -9.63
CA GLU A 208 4.35 20.98 -9.30
C GLU A 208 5.52 21.87 -9.71
N ILE A 209 5.22 23.00 -10.35
CA ILE A 209 6.17 24.06 -10.67
C ILE A 209 5.69 25.34 -9.96
N ASN A 210 6.47 25.83 -8.99
CA ASN A 210 6.12 27.05 -8.26
C ASN A 210 7.34 27.83 -7.71
N PRO A 211 7.79 28.92 -8.35
CA PRO A 211 7.15 29.58 -9.48
C PRO A 211 7.53 29.00 -10.85
N LEU A 212 6.58 29.05 -11.77
CA LEU A 212 6.79 28.99 -13.22
C LEU A 212 6.88 30.44 -13.73
N VAL A 213 8.03 30.90 -14.20
CA VAL A 213 8.18 32.28 -14.69
C VAL A 213 7.88 32.34 -16.18
N VAL A 214 7.05 33.29 -16.59
CA VAL A 214 6.60 33.44 -17.98
C VAL A 214 6.88 34.87 -18.44
N THR A 215 7.97 35.04 -19.18
CA THR A 215 8.32 36.33 -19.81
C THR A 215 7.54 36.49 -21.12
N ASP A 216 7.80 37.56 -21.87
CA ASP A 216 7.16 37.75 -23.18
C ASP A 216 7.65 36.78 -24.25
N SER A 217 8.83 36.17 -24.05
CA SER A 217 9.48 35.30 -25.02
C SER A 217 9.67 33.86 -24.56
N GLU A 218 9.80 33.61 -23.25
CA GLU A 218 10.20 32.30 -22.72
C GLU A 218 9.49 31.91 -21.43
N VAL A 219 9.49 30.59 -21.16
CA VAL A 219 9.06 29.99 -19.90
C VAL A 219 10.28 29.50 -19.14
N TYR A 220 10.37 29.80 -17.84
CA TYR A 220 11.45 29.32 -16.96
C TYR A 220 10.87 28.55 -15.78
N ILE A 221 11.52 27.44 -15.46
CA ILE A 221 11.14 26.53 -14.37
C ILE A 221 12.06 26.82 -13.18
N LEU A 222 11.57 27.55 -12.17
CA LEU A 222 12.40 27.97 -11.03
C LEU A 222 12.33 27.04 -9.82
N ASP A 223 11.22 26.35 -9.60
CA ASP A 223 11.10 25.33 -8.55
C ASP A 223 10.25 24.17 -9.06
N VAL A 224 10.65 22.94 -8.73
CA VAL A 224 9.91 21.73 -9.09
C VAL A 224 9.80 20.80 -7.89
N ALA A 225 8.58 20.35 -7.59
CA ALA A 225 8.33 19.25 -6.68
C ALA A 225 7.65 18.10 -7.44
N ALA A 226 8.28 16.92 -7.43
CA ALA A 226 7.84 15.81 -8.28
C ALA A 226 7.85 14.46 -7.57
N LYS A 227 6.89 13.60 -7.93
CA LYS A 227 6.80 12.21 -7.48
C LYS A 227 6.47 11.29 -8.64
N VAL A 228 7.10 10.13 -8.67
CA VAL A 228 6.83 9.07 -9.65
C VAL A 228 6.31 7.81 -8.98
N ASP A 229 5.49 7.04 -9.69
CA ASP A 229 5.06 5.72 -9.25
C ASP A 229 6.16 4.70 -9.51
N SER A 230 6.94 4.34 -8.48
CA SER A 230 8.06 3.41 -8.58
C SER A 230 7.70 2.03 -9.14
N LYS A 231 6.42 1.63 -9.13
CA LYS A 231 5.96 0.39 -9.77
C LYS A 231 6.10 0.43 -11.29
N ALA A 232 6.19 1.61 -11.89
CA ALA A 232 6.41 1.82 -13.31
C ALA A 232 7.88 1.70 -13.72
N ALA A 233 8.83 1.51 -12.78
CA ALA A 233 10.25 1.40 -13.12
C ALA A 233 10.57 0.37 -14.22
N PRO A 234 9.94 -0.83 -14.27
CA PRO A 234 10.16 -1.77 -15.37
C PRO A 234 9.64 -1.28 -16.73
N LEU A 235 8.63 -0.40 -16.74
CA LEU A 235 8.07 0.18 -17.97
C LEU A 235 8.90 1.38 -18.45
N CYS A 236 9.50 2.11 -17.51
CA CYS A 236 10.19 3.36 -17.79
C CYS A 236 11.72 3.24 -17.79
N LYS A 237 12.28 2.03 -17.82
CA LYS A 237 13.72 1.78 -17.58
C LYS A 237 14.63 2.76 -18.34
N GLU A 238 14.49 2.85 -19.66
CA GLU A 238 15.31 3.74 -20.51
C GLU A 238 15.03 5.22 -20.23
N SER A 239 13.78 5.57 -19.91
CA SER A 239 13.35 6.94 -19.66
C SER A 239 13.70 7.45 -18.26
N TRP A 240 13.92 6.54 -17.30
CA TRP A 240 14.20 6.82 -15.90
C TRP A 240 15.68 6.66 -15.54
N GLU A 241 16.54 6.20 -16.45
CA GLU A 241 17.99 6.10 -16.21
C GLU A 241 18.60 7.44 -15.76
N GLN A 242 17.98 8.57 -16.14
CA GLN A 242 18.39 9.93 -15.75
C GLN A 242 17.69 10.46 -14.48
N LEU A 243 16.69 9.74 -13.95
CA LEU A 243 15.95 10.18 -12.77
C LEU A 243 16.73 9.89 -11.49
N GLN A 244 17.04 10.94 -10.75
CA GLN A 244 17.61 10.86 -9.41
C GLN A 244 16.52 11.12 -8.37
N TYR A 245 16.54 10.33 -7.29
CA TYR A 245 15.60 10.48 -6.19
C TYR A 245 16.18 11.46 -5.16
N ALA A 246 15.31 12.29 -4.59
CA ALA A 246 15.72 13.22 -3.54
C ALA A 246 16.19 12.42 -2.31
N PRO A 247 17.30 12.81 -1.65
CA PRO A 247 17.66 12.24 -0.36
C PRO A 247 16.55 12.54 0.64
N SER A 248 16.26 11.59 1.53
CA SER A 248 15.33 11.87 2.63
C SER A 248 15.92 12.94 3.54
N LEU A 249 15.11 13.92 3.93
CA LEU A 249 15.43 14.79 5.07
C LEU A 249 15.60 13.96 6.34
N CYS A 250 14.85 12.85 6.42
CA CYS A 250 14.86 11.90 7.52
C CYS A 250 16.24 11.30 7.80
N ARG A 251 16.37 10.79 9.04
CA ARG A 251 17.45 9.91 9.48
C ARG A 251 17.81 8.91 8.36
N ASP A 252 19.11 8.72 8.14
CA ASP A 252 19.57 7.60 7.30
C ASP A 252 19.08 6.29 7.88
N LEU A 253 18.65 5.38 7.00
CA LEU A 253 18.39 4.01 7.40
C LEU A 253 19.61 3.48 8.15
N LEU A 254 19.36 2.81 9.27
CA LEU A 254 20.44 2.06 9.90
C LEU A 254 20.99 1.04 8.90
N PRO A 255 22.29 0.69 8.98
CA PRO A 255 22.85 -0.38 8.15
C PRO A 255 22.00 -1.66 8.17
N GLU A 256 21.40 -1.98 9.31
CA GLU A 256 20.50 -3.11 9.49
C GLU A 256 19.17 -2.94 8.73
N GLU A 257 18.57 -1.76 8.74
CA GLU A 257 17.32 -1.48 8.00
C GLU A 257 17.57 -1.53 6.49
N LEU A 258 18.70 -0.97 6.04
CA LEU A 258 19.13 -1.05 4.64
C LEU A 258 19.39 -2.51 4.22
N HIS A 259 20.04 -3.30 5.08
CA HIS A 259 20.28 -4.71 4.82
C HIS A 259 18.97 -5.49 4.60
N ILE A 260 17.96 -5.29 5.46
CA ILE A 260 16.65 -5.95 5.28
C ILE A 260 15.96 -5.52 3.98
N SER A 261 16.03 -4.24 3.64
CA SER A 261 15.50 -3.74 2.36
C SER A 261 16.18 -4.41 1.16
N GLN A 262 17.50 -4.58 1.22
CA GLN A 262 18.29 -5.27 0.19
C GLN A 262 17.98 -6.78 0.11
N LEU A 263 17.67 -7.46 1.22
CA LEU A 263 17.25 -8.88 1.20
C LEU A 263 15.95 -9.10 0.42
N ALA A 264 15.04 -8.12 0.45
CA ALA A 264 13.79 -8.18 -0.31
C ALA A 264 13.96 -7.73 -1.77
N ALA A 265 14.98 -6.93 -2.07
CA ALA A 265 15.20 -6.36 -3.39
C ALA A 265 15.32 -7.44 -4.48
N GLY A 266 14.56 -7.28 -5.56
CA GLY A 266 14.56 -8.23 -6.67
C GLY A 266 13.83 -9.55 -6.39
N THR A 267 13.16 -9.68 -5.25
CA THR A 267 12.36 -10.86 -4.91
C THR A 267 10.87 -10.52 -4.81
N PRO A 268 9.95 -11.49 -5.00
CA PRO A 268 8.51 -11.26 -4.82
C PRO A 268 8.09 -11.15 -3.33
N CYS A 269 9.06 -11.19 -2.42
CA CYS A 269 8.85 -11.06 -0.98
C CYS A 269 8.93 -9.59 -0.57
N SER A 270 8.16 -9.20 0.43
CA SER A 270 8.37 -7.92 1.11
C SER A 270 8.87 -8.18 2.51
N MET A 271 9.93 -7.45 2.88
CA MET A 271 10.50 -7.41 4.22
C MET A 271 10.74 -5.96 4.59
N ASN A 272 10.23 -5.55 5.75
CA ASN A 272 10.48 -4.21 6.27
C ASN A 272 10.85 -4.30 7.74
N LEU A 273 11.81 -3.46 8.12
CA LEU A 273 12.25 -3.25 9.47
C LEU A 273 12.38 -1.74 9.68
N THR A 274 11.79 -1.24 10.75
CA THR A 274 12.01 0.11 11.24
C THR A 274 12.26 0.03 12.74
N VAL A 275 13.43 0.48 13.18
CA VAL A 275 13.82 0.51 14.59
C VAL A 275 13.28 1.80 15.21
N LEU A 276 12.28 1.65 16.07
CA LEU A 276 11.57 2.75 16.73
C LEU A 276 12.26 3.18 18.03
N ASN A 277 12.74 2.20 18.79
CA ASN A 277 13.48 2.41 20.03
C ASN A 277 14.44 1.25 20.31
N LYS A 278 15.75 1.50 20.20
CA LYS A 278 16.77 0.46 20.49
C LYS A 278 16.72 -0.08 21.92
N THR A 279 16.25 0.72 22.88
CA THR A 279 16.14 0.30 24.28
C THR A 279 14.82 -0.39 24.61
N GLY A 280 13.85 -0.39 23.68
CA GLY A 280 12.56 -1.04 23.90
C GLY A 280 12.72 -2.55 24.14
N ARG A 281 11.85 -3.08 25.00
CA ARG A 281 11.87 -4.50 25.38
C ARG A 281 10.98 -5.39 24.51
N ILE A 282 10.02 -4.85 23.78
CA ILE A 282 9.12 -5.61 22.90
C ILE A 282 9.65 -5.55 21.46
N TRP A 283 10.22 -6.67 21.02
CA TRP A 283 10.63 -6.90 19.63
C TRP A 283 9.64 -7.84 18.96
N SER A 284 9.33 -7.61 17.69
CA SER A 284 8.40 -8.46 16.96
C SER A 284 8.90 -8.74 15.55
N LEU A 285 8.69 -9.96 15.06
CA LEU A 285 8.86 -10.38 13.67
C LEU A 285 7.54 -10.97 13.21
N VAL A 286 6.87 -10.25 12.32
CA VAL A 286 5.43 -10.45 12.08
C VAL A 286 5.14 -10.73 10.61
N PHE A 287 4.31 -11.74 10.35
CA PHE A 287 3.81 -12.02 9.00
C PHE A 287 2.56 -11.19 8.71
N GLY A 288 2.70 -10.16 7.86
CA GLY A 288 1.64 -9.21 7.50
C GLY A 288 1.62 -7.93 8.35
N GLY A 289 1.62 -6.76 7.70
CA GLY A 289 1.83 -5.46 8.35
C GLY A 289 0.73 -4.99 9.31
N GLY A 290 -0.54 -5.33 9.05
CA GLY A 290 -1.66 -4.90 9.91
C GLY A 290 -1.51 -5.36 11.37
N THR A 291 -0.91 -6.53 11.59
CA THR A 291 -0.62 -7.05 12.92
C THR A 291 0.37 -6.17 13.70
N SER A 292 1.39 -5.64 13.03
CA SER A 292 2.38 -4.75 13.65
C SER A 292 1.77 -3.41 14.03
N LEU A 293 0.80 -2.91 13.24
CA LEU A 293 -0.01 -1.74 13.62
C LEU A 293 -0.84 -2.02 14.87
N VAL A 294 -1.51 -3.19 14.94
CA VAL A 294 -2.25 -3.60 16.15
C VAL A 294 -1.35 -3.67 17.38
N ILE A 295 -0.10 -4.14 17.23
CA ILE A 295 0.87 -4.15 18.34
C ILE A 295 1.16 -2.73 18.83
N SER A 296 1.46 -1.82 17.91
CA SER A 296 1.73 -0.43 18.24
C SER A 296 0.50 0.28 18.83
N ASP A 297 -0.71 0.03 18.31
CA ASP A 297 -1.99 0.56 18.82
C ASP A 297 -2.26 0.08 20.25
N THR A 298 -1.98 -1.19 20.52
CA THR A 298 -2.19 -1.75 21.86
C THR A 298 -1.20 -1.17 22.86
N ALA A 299 0.09 -1.12 22.52
CA ALA A 299 1.11 -0.51 23.39
C ALA A 299 0.83 0.98 23.64
N ALA A 300 0.26 1.66 22.64
CA ALA A 300 -0.24 3.02 22.78
C ALA A 300 -1.33 3.16 23.84
N LYS A 301 -2.37 2.34 23.76
CA LYS A 301 -3.50 2.37 24.71
C LYS A 301 -3.09 1.99 26.13
N LEU A 302 -2.08 1.14 26.27
CA LEU A 302 -1.53 0.74 27.57
C LEU A 302 -0.53 1.74 28.15
N GLY A 303 -0.18 2.82 27.43
CA GLY A 303 0.76 3.84 27.92
C GLY A 303 2.24 3.40 27.93
N VAL A 304 2.59 2.36 27.17
CA VAL A 304 3.90 1.67 27.19
C VAL A 304 4.57 1.67 25.82
N ARG A 305 4.39 2.74 25.04
CA ARG A 305 4.89 2.84 23.66
C ARG A 305 6.40 2.78 23.56
N ASP A 306 7.09 3.37 24.54
CA ASP A 306 8.53 3.36 24.67
C ASP A 306 9.10 1.93 24.79
N GLN A 307 8.27 0.97 25.23
CA GLN A 307 8.65 -0.44 25.29
C GLN A 307 8.66 -1.12 23.91
N VAL A 308 8.01 -0.57 22.88
CA VAL A 308 8.01 -1.14 21.52
C VAL A 308 9.28 -0.74 20.78
N ALA A 309 10.08 -1.74 20.42
CA ALA A 309 11.40 -1.49 19.86
C ALA A 309 11.43 -1.31 18.35
N CYS A 310 10.51 -1.97 17.63
CA CYS A 310 10.52 -2.00 16.17
C CYS A 310 9.12 -2.17 15.59
N TYR A 311 8.98 -1.67 14.36
CA TYR A 311 7.95 -2.08 13.42
C TYR A 311 8.59 -3.06 12.43
N THR A 312 7.97 -4.22 12.24
CA THR A 312 8.42 -5.20 11.24
C THR A 312 7.27 -5.72 10.42
N GLN A 313 7.58 -6.18 9.21
CA GLN A 313 6.68 -7.04 8.47
C GLN A 313 7.48 -7.91 7.52
N HIS A 314 7.03 -9.14 7.31
CA HIS A 314 7.46 -9.95 6.19
C HIS A 314 6.29 -10.64 5.50
N SER A 315 6.46 -10.92 4.21
CA SER A 315 5.40 -11.38 3.31
C SER A 315 5.95 -12.03 2.04
N GLY A 316 5.07 -12.63 1.22
CA GLY A 316 5.43 -13.05 -0.14
C GLY A 316 6.31 -14.30 -0.27
N ARG A 317 6.34 -15.16 0.77
CA ARG A 317 7.12 -16.42 0.84
C ARG A 317 8.65 -16.22 0.82
N PRO A 318 9.20 -15.55 1.84
CA PRO A 318 10.65 -15.43 1.98
C PRO A 318 11.32 -16.79 2.07
N SER A 319 12.51 -16.91 1.48
CA SER A 319 13.34 -18.11 1.55
C SER A 319 13.84 -18.36 2.97
N VAL A 320 14.32 -19.58 3.22
CA VAL A 320 14.95 -19.96 4.50
C VAL A 320 16.11 -19.02 4.82
N ASP A 321 16.99 -18.75 3.85
CA ASP A 321 18.14 -17.86 4.00
C ASP A 321 17.72 -16.41 4.29
N GLN A 322 16.71 -15.90 3.59
CA GLN A 322 16.21 -14.54 3.85
C GLN A 322 15.64 -14.43 5.27
N MET A 323 14.87 -15.42 5.74
CA MET A 323 14.34 -15.43 7.10
C MET A 323 15.47 -15.57 8.14
N TYR A 324 16.43 -16.44 7.90
CA TYR A 324 17.63 -16.59 8.74
C TYR A 324 18.36 -15.25 8.92
N ARG A 325 18.67 -14.55 7.82
CA ARG A 325 19.38 -13.26 7.86
C ARG A 325 18.55 -12.16 8.52
N PHE A 326 17.24 -12.13 8.28
CA PHE A 326 16.36 -11.18 8.95
C PHE A 326 16.36 -11.45 10.46
N THR A 327 16.20 -12.70 10.90
CA THR A 327 16.25 -13.05 12.32
C THR A 327 17.61 -12.73 12.96
N LYS A 328 18.75 -13.01 12.31
CA LYS A 328 20.08 -12.61 12.80
C LYS A 328 20.20 -11.10 12.99
N THR A 329 19.65 -10.33 12.07
CA THR A 329 19.63 -8.86 12.16
C THR A 329 18.80 -8.39 13.37
N MET A 330 17.65 -9.02 13.60
CA MET A 330 16.82 -8.76 14.78
C MET A 330 17.54 -9.11 16.08
N ILE A 331 18.18 -10.28 16.15
CA ILE A 331 18.96 -10.72 17.31
C ILE A 331 20.09 -9.73 17.60
N LYS A 332 20.85 -9.33 16.57
CA LYS A 332 21.90 -8.32 16.69
C LYS A 332 21.36 -7.05 17.35
N LEU A 333 20.30 -6.47 16.78
CA LEU A 333 19.74 -5.21 17.27
C LEU A 333 19.18 -5.32 18.70
N MET A 334 18.45 -6.40 19.01
CA MET A 334 17.83 -6.53 20.33
C MET A 334 18.84 -6.85 21.44
N THR A 335 20.05 -7.32 21.10
CA THR A 335 21.11 -7.67 22.04
C THR A 335 22.20 -6.58 22.17
N GLU A 336 22.07 -5.44 21.47
CA GLU A 336 23.00 -4.29 21.58
C GLU A 336 22.97 -3.62 22.96
N VAL A 337 21.78 -3.49 23.54
CA VAL A 337 21.57 -2.80 24.83
C VAL A 337 20.72 -3.70 25.73
N PRO A 338 21.23 -4.16 26.89
CA PRO A 338 20.43 -4.97 27.81
C PRO A 338 19.28 -4.16 28.42
N HIS A 339 18.20 -4.84 28.80
CA HIS A 339 17.06 -4.22 29.47
C HIS A 339 16.93 -4.80 30.89
N PRO A 340 16.67 -3.99 31.95
CA PRO A 340 16.61 -4.48 33.33
C PRO A 340 15.59 -5.61 33.56
N GLU A 341 14.44 -5.54 32.88
CA GLU A 341 13.37 -6.55 32.95
C GLU A 341 13.50 -7.66 31.89
N GLY A 342 14.64 -7.76 31.22
CA GLY A 342 14.78 -8.57 30.01
C GLY A 342 13.95 -8.05 28.84
N LYS A 343 13.99 -8.76 27.72
CA LYS A 343 13.24 -8.41 26.50
C LYS A 343 12.40 -9.58 26.00
N THR A 344 11.34 -9.26 25.27
CA THR A 344 10.46 -10.23 24.61
C THR A 344 10.67 -10.16 23.11
N PHE A 345 10.83 -11.30 22.46
CA PHE A 345 10.83 -11.43 21.01
C PHE A 345 9.60 -12.21 20.54
N MET A 346 8.66 -11.50 19.91
CA MET A 346 7.40 -12.04 19.41
C MET A 346 7.53 -12.50 17.96
N LEU A 347 7.23 -13.77 17.69
CA LEU A 347 7.16 -14.36 16.38
C LEU A 347 5.68 -14.64 16.06
N ILE A 348 5.06 -13.81 15.22
CA ILE A 348 3.60 -13.86 14.99
C ILE A 348 3.28 -14.18 13.54
N SER A 349 2.48 -15.22 13.33
CA SER A 349 1.90 -15.58 12.03
C SER A 349 0.38 -15.50 12.07
N ASN A 350 -0.20 -14.60 11.26
CA ASN A 350 -1.65 -14.44 11.11
C ASN A 350 -2.16 -14.95 9.74
N VAL A 351 -1.36 -15.69 8.97
CA VAL A 351 -1.81 -16.26 7.70
C VAL A 351 -1.79 -17.79 7.79
N ASN A 352 -2.96 -18.36 7.54
CA ASN A 352 -3.22 -19.78 7.68
C ASN A 352 -2.77 -20.48 6.39
N ASP A 353 -1.70 -21.27 6.46
CA ASP A 353 -1.18 -21.99 5.30
C ASP A 353 -1.54 -23.48 5.44
N ALA A 354 -2.48 -23.99 4.63
CA ALA A 354 -3.10 -25.30 4.86
C ALA A 354 -2.18 -26.50 4.55
N ILE A 355 -1.37 -26.41 3.49
CA ILE A 355 -0.45 -27.49 3.06
C ILE A 355 0.99 -27.15 3.44
N THR A 356 1.27 -25.85 3.62
CA THR A 356 2.59 -25.31 3.88
C THR A 356 2.68 -24.69 5.30
N GLY A 357 1.61 -24.68 6.09
CA GLY A 357 1.66 -24.30 7.52
C GLY A 357 2.49 -25.25 8.37
N ILE A 358 2.69 -26.48 7.89
CA ILE A 358 3.75 -27.35 8.44
C ILE A 358 5.04 -27.12 7.66
N ARG A 359 5.13 -27.18 6.32
CA ARG A 359 6.42 -27.07 5.60
C ARG A 359 7.04 -25.67 5.47
N LEU A 360 6.27 -24.62 5.18
CA LEU A 360 6.65 -23.20 5.12
C LEU A 360 6.78 -22.60 6.51
N CYS A 361 5.92 -22.98 7.47
CA CYS A 361 6.17 -22.61 8.87
C CYS A 361 7.42 -23.36 9.35
N MET A 362 7.61 -24.65 9.07
CA MET A 362 8.87 -25.34 9.38
C MET A 362 10.07 -24.78 8.61
N GLY A 363 9.96 -24.33 7.36
CA GLY A 363 11.08 -23.75 6.59
C GLY A 363 11.44 -22.32 7.01
N LYS A 364 10.44 -21.46 7.24
CA LYS A 364 10.66 -20.12 7.83
C LYS A 364 11.11 -20.22 9.27
N MET A 365 10.45 -21.06 10.07
CA MET A 365 10.86 -21.39 11.43
C MET A 365 12.19 -22.11 11.43
N HIS A 366 12.61 -22.79 10.36
CA HIS A 366 13.94 -23.37 10.27
C HIS A 366 14.99 -22.27 10.15
N GLY A 367 14.81 -21.31 9.24
CA GLY A 367 15.71 -20.13 9.16
C GLY A 367 15.74 -19.34 10.48
N ILE A 368 14.57 -19.10 11.09
CA ILE A 368 14.46 -18.45 12.40
C ILE A 368 15.15 -19.28 13.50
N ALA A 369 14.87 -20.59 13.58
CA ALA A 369 15.41 -21.48 14.61
C ALA A 369 16.92 -21.67 14.46
N MET A 370 17.44 -21.75 13.23
CA MET A 370 18.88 -21.75 12.97
C MET A 370 19.53 -20.49 13.55
N ALA A 371 18.96 -19.31 13.27
CA ALA A 371 19.48 -18.05 13.79
C ALA A 371 19.41 -17.97 15.32
N LEU A 372 18.28 -18.40 15.91
CA LEU A 372 18.11 -18.44 17.36
C LEU A 372 19.11 -19.41 18.02
N GLN A 373 19.32 -20.59 17.45
CA GLN A 373 20.23 -21.61 17.98
C GLN A 373 21.69 -21.16 17.92
N GLU A 374 22.09 -20.53 16.83
CA GLU A 374 23.46 -20.02 16.65
C GLU A 374 23.79 -18.88 17.62
N ASP A 375 22.82 -18.00 17.92
CA ASP A 375 22.99 -16.89 18.85
C ASP A 375 22.39 -17.14 20.25
N LYS A 376 22.14 -18.41 20.63
CA LYS A 376 21.47 -18.75 21.90
C LYS A 376 22.12 -18.10 23.13
N GLU A 377 23.45 -18.05 23.16
CA GLU A 377 24.20 -17.47 24.27
C GLU A 377 23.94 -15.96 24.41
N LYS A 378 23.75 -15.26 23.28
CA LYS A 378 23.38 -13.83 23.28
C LYS A 378 21.96 -13.61 23.79
N LEU A 379 21.04 -14.52 23.45
CA LEU A 379 19.66 -14.49 23.93
C LEU A 379 19.62 -14.67 25.45
N GLN A 380 20.38 -15.64 25.97
CA GLN A 380 20.49 -15.91 27.40
C GLN A 380 21.12 -14.73 28.15
N ALA A 381 22.26 -14.21 27.65
CA ALA A 381 22.96 -13.08 28.26
C ALA A 381 22.10 -11.80 28.35
N ASN A 382 21.09 -11.65 27.49
CA ASN A 382 20.18 -10.50 27.46
C ASN A 382 18.79 -10.80 28.06
N ASN A 383 18.61 -11.96 28.70
CA ASN A 383 17.35 -12.39 29.30
C ASN A 383 16.15 -12.28 28.33
N ILE A 384 16.32 -12.83 27.12
CA ILE A 384 15.30 -12.82 26.07
C ILE A 384 14.26 -13.92 26.30
N SER A 385 12.98 -13.57 26.26
CA SER A 385 11.85 -14.52 26.23
C SER A 385 11.20 -14.56 24.84
N LEU A 386 10.90 -15.75 24.34
CA LEU A 386 10.29 -15.96 23.03
C LEU A 386 8.77 -16.17 23.15
N PHE A 387 8.01 -15.42 22.35
CA PHE A 387 6.54 -15.53 22.27
C PHE A 387 6.17 -15.92 20.85
N ILE A 388 5.69 -17.14 20.64
CA ILE A 388 5.37 -17.68 19.32
C ILE A 388 3.84 -17.78 19.18
N ARG A 389 3.24 -17.06 18.24
CA ARG A 389 1.81 -17.18 17.92
C ARG A 389 1.61 -17.71 16.50
N ARG A 390 0.87 -18.80 16.38
CA ARG A 390 0.58 -19.51 15.12
C ARG A 390 -0.79 -19.15 14.57
N SER A 391 -0.97 -19.34 13.26
CA SER A 391 -2.18 -19.02 12.51
C SER A 391 -3.28 -20.10 12.52
N THR A 392 -2.98 -21.32 13.00
CA THR A 392 -3.93 -22.45 13.04
C THR A 392 -4.71 -22.50 14.35
N LEU A 393 -5.95 -22.99 14.29
CA LEU A 393 -6.74 -23.31 15.49
C LEU A 393 -6.30 -24.63 16.13
N ALA A 394 -5.81 -25.58 15.33
CA ALA A 394 -5.33 -26.86 15.83
C ALA A 394 -4.18 -26.69 16.84
N THR A 395 -4.36 -27.27 18.04
CA THR A 395 -3.29 -27.50 19.00
C THR A 395 -2.36 -28.57 18.45
N VAL A 396 -1.31 -28.20 17.73
CA VAL A 396 -0.24 -29.16 17.44
C VAL A 396 0.34 -29.58 18.81
N PRO A 397 0.47 -30.90 19.09
CA PRO A 397 1.12 -31.37 20.30
C PRO A 397 2.51 -30.74 20.42
N THR A 398 2.90 -30.35 21.63
CA THR A 398 4.17 -29.67 21.96
C THR A 398 5.40 -30.38 21.38
N GLY A 399 5.31 -31.69 21.10
CA GLY A 399 6.37 -32.52 20.52
C GLY A 399 6.62 -32.41 19.02
N GLN A 400 5.93 -31.54 18.27
CA GLN A 400 6.25 -31.25 16.84
C GLN A 400 6.87 -29.87 16.61
N MET A 401 7.21 -29.12 17.66
CA MET A 401 8.12 -27.99 17.51
C MET A 401 9.45 -28.47 16.94
N PRO A 402 10.13 -27.71 16.05
CA PRO A 402 11.52 -28.01 15.72
C PRO A 402 12.30 -28.19 17.02
N THR A 403 13.02 -29.29 17.19
CA THR A 403 13.86 -29.57 18.37
C THR A 403 14.80 -28.39 18.68
N ALA A 404 15.20 -27.68 17.62
CA ALA A 404 15.98 -26.45 17.69
C ALA A 404 15.34 -25.29 18.47
N LEU A 405 14.04 -25.30 18.77
CA LEU A 405 13.39 -24.30 19.63
C LEU A 405 13.25 -24.79 21.08
N THR A 406 13.23 -26.10 21.31
CA THR A 406 13.18 -26.68 22.66
C THR A 406 14.55 -26.70 23.33
N ASP A 407 15.64 -26.67 22.55
CA ASP A 407 17.03 -26.75 23.04
C ASP A 407 17.71 -25.38 23.23
N LEU A 408 16.95 -24.28 23.17
CA LEU A 408 17.48 -22.91 23.28
C LEU A 408 17.82 -22.50 24.72
N ASP A 409 17.25 -23.19 25.72
CA ASP A 409 17.40 -22.86 27.15
C ASP A 409 17.13 -21.35 27.43
N VAL A 410 16.08 -20.84 26.78
CA VAL A 410 15.43 -19.54 27.01
C VAL A 410 13.93 -19.76 27.21
N PRO A 411 13.20 -18.89 27.94
CA PRO A 411 11.76 -19.02 28.09
C PRO A 411 11.03 -18.96 26.74
N VAL A 412 10.28 -20.00 26.39
CA VAL A 412 9.48 -20.05 25.15
C VAL A 412 8.00 -20.24 25.49
N HIS A 413 7.17 -19.31 25.03
CA HIS A 413 5.72 -19.32 25.21
C HIS A 413 5.03 -19.46 23.85
N VAL A 414 4.10 -20.41 23.73
CA VAL A 414 3.48 -20.78 22.46
C VAL A 414 1.97 -20.57 22.53
N PHE A 415 1.43 -19.88 21.53
CA PHE A 415 0.03 -19.48 21.45
C PHE A 415 -0.56 -19.86 20.08
N SER A 416 -1.89 -20.01 20.03
CA SER A 416 -2.66 -20.15 18.79
C SER A 416 -3.38 -18.84 18.46
N VAL A 417 -4.12 -18.81 17.35
CA VAL A 417 -5.00 -17.69 17.02
C VAL A 417 -6.09 -17.45 18.06
N ALA A 418 -6.41 -18.43 18.92
CA ALA A 418 -7.34 -18.24 20.02
C ALA A 418 -6.88 -17.20 21.06
N THR A 419 -5.57 -16.96 21.18
CA THR A 419 -5.05 -15.85 22.01
C THR A 419 -4.88 -14.60 21.15
N PRO A 420 -5.66 -13.52 21.35
CA PRO A 420 -5.53 -12.29 20.57
C PRO A 420 -4.13 -11.67 20.64
N VAL A 421 -3.69 -11.00 19.55
CA VAL A 421 -2.39 -10.28 19.53
C VAL A 421 -2.26 -9.30 20.70
N THR A 422 -3.35 -8.61 21.04
CA THR A 422 -3.40 -7.62 22.13
C THR A 422 -3.02 -8.22 23.48
N HIS A 423 -3.44 -9.47 23.75
CA HIS A 423 -3.14 -10.18 24.99
C HIS A 423 -1.67 -10.59 25.10
N LEU A 424 -0.98 -10.81 23.97
CA LEU A 424 0.45 -11.12 23.98
C LEU A 424 1.28 -9.96 24.54
N ILE A 425 0.89 -8.73 24.25
CA ILE A 425 1.59 -7.52 24.71
C ILE A 425 1.41 -7.36 26.21
N GLN A 426 0.18 -7.53 26.69
CA GLN A 426 -0.10 -7.49 28.13
C GLN A 426 0.66 -8.59 28.88
N ARG A 427 0.73 -9.81 28.32
CA ARG A 427 1.54 -10.90 28.90
C ARG A 427 3.04 -10.60 28.88
N ALA A 428 3.57 -10.06 27.78
CA ALA A 428 4.98 -9.67 27.68
C ALA A 428 5.37 -8.59 28.70
N LEU A 429 4.41 -7.73 29.07
CA LEU A 429 4.56 -6.69 30.08
C LEU A 429 4.24 -7.15 31.51
N GLY A 430 3.77 -8.39 31.71
CA GLY A 430 3.37 -8.90 33.02
C GLY A 430 2.09 -8.26 33.58
N LEU A 431 1.21 -7.71 32.72
CA LEU A 431 0.00 -6.97 33.09
C LEU A 431 -1.26 -7.84 33.27
N HIS A 432 -1.17 -9.16 33.10
CA HIS A 432 -2.30 -10.08 33.29
C HIS A 432 -1.95 -11.24 34.22
N ASP A 433 -2.83 -11.49 35.21
CA ASP A 433 -2.97 -12.80 35.86
C ASP A 433 -3.56 -13.77 34.82
N ALA A 434 -2.75 -14.67 34.27
CA ALA A 434 -3.14 -15.51 33.15
C ALA A 434 -4.21 -16.57 33.52
N PRO A 435 -5.24 -16.83 32.68
CA PRO A 435 -5.85 -18.15 32.64
C PRO A 435 -4.78 -19.15 32.17
N THR A 436 -4.56 -20.19 32.97
CA THR A 436 -3.51 -21.20 32.81
C THR A 436 -3.95 -22.44 32.05
N SER A 437 -5.18 -22.53 31.55
CA SER A 437 -5.63 -23.72 30.82
C SER A 437 -6.03 -23.44 29.36
N THR A 438 -5.75 -24.45 28.54
CA THR A 438 -6.12 -24.60 27.14
C THR A 438 -7.62 -24.88 26.93
N ASP A 439 -8.47 -24.65 27.95
CA ASP A 439 -9.87 -25.08 27.96
C ASP A 439 -10.85 -24.07 27.35
N ASP A 440 -10.39 -22.88 26.94
CA ASP A 440 -11.26 -21.83 26.41
C ASP A 440 -11.81 -22.11 24.99
N VAL A 441 -11.52 -23.27 24.42
CA VAL A 441 -12.16 -23.72 23.16
C VAL A 441 -13.63 -24.15 23.40
N ASN A 442 -14.06 -24.33 24.66
CA ASN A 442 -15.39 -24.89 24.97
C ASN A 442 -16.47 -23.87 25.44
N MET A 443 -16.23 -22.56 25.39
CA MET A 443 -17.28 -21.55 25.70
C MET A 443 -18.02 -20.99 24.47
N ILE A 444 -18.07 -21.71 23.35
CA ILE A 444 -18.82 -21.29 22.15
C ILE A 444 -20.26 -21.84 22.18
N TYR A 445 -21.07 -21.49 23.18
CA TYR A 445 -22.52 -21.77 23.13
C TYR A 445 -23.31 -20.74 23.94
N GLN A 446 -23.86 -19.73 23.28
CA GLN A 446 -25.30 -19.35 23.28
C GLN A 446 -25.52 -18.20 22.28
N PRO A 447 -26.44 -18.33 21.31
CA PRO A 447 -26.76 -17.22 20.40
C PRO A 447 -27.64 -16.19 21.12
N LEU A 448 -27.05 -15.04 21.48
CA LEU A 448 -27.78 -13.90 22.05
C LEU A 448 -28.12 -12.86 20.98
N TRP A 449 -28.85 -13.24 19.92
CA TRP A 449 -29.43 -12.23 19.04
C TRP A 449 -30.55 -12.78 18.13
N GLN A 450 -31.62 -12.00 17.97
CA GLN A 450 -32.68 -12.23 16.96
C GLN A 450 -32.70 -11.07 15.96
N PRO A 451 -32.80 -11.34 14.65
CA PRO A 451 -32.65 -10.34 13.62
C PRO A 451 -33.88 -9.43 13.49
N PRO A 452 -33.71 -8.14 13.14
CA PRO A 452 -34.81 -7.29 12.70
C PRO A 452 -35.39 -7.77 11.37
N THR A 453 -36.68 -7.54 11.19
CA THR A 453 -37.43 -7.76 9.95
C THR A 453 -37.58 -6.45 9.21
N GLU A 454 -37.36 -6.51 7.89
CA GLU A 454 -37.48 -5.46 6.86
C GLU A 454 -36.17 -4.80 6.41
N SER A 455 -35.83 -5.01 5.14
CA SER A 455 -34.79 -4.32 4.40
C SER A 455 -35.42 -3.36 3.39
N ASN A 456 -34.93 -2.12 3.35
CA ASN A 456 -35.25 -1.20 2.27
C ASN A 456 -34.58 -1.68 0.97
N LYS A 457 -35.18 -1.37 -0.19
CA LYS A 457 -34.56 -1.67 -1.49
C LYS A 457 -33.33 -0.79 -1.69
N VAL A 458 -32.16 -1.42 -1.68
CA VAL A 458 -30.85 -0.80 -1.89
C VAL A 458 -30.38 -1.07 -3.32
N VAL A 459 -29.75 -0.08 -3.97
CA VAL A 459 -29.14 -0.25 -5.30
C VAL A 459 -27.70 -0.73 -5.09
N ALA A 460 -27.47 -2.04 -5.25
CA ALA A 460 -26.14 -2.64 -5.20
C ALA A 460 -25.52 -2.72 -6.60
N LYS A 461 -24.18 -2.59 -6.68
CA LYS A 461 -23.42 -2.70 -7.94
C LYS A 461 -23.41 -4.13 -8.51
N TYR A 462 -23.59 -5.12 -7.63
CA TYR A 462 -23.68 -6.54 -7.99
C TYR A 462 -24.48 -7.30 -6.92
N ASP A 463 -25.12 -8.39 -7.35
CA ASP A 463 -25.68 -9.40 -6.45
C ASP A 463 -24.62 -10.49 -6.22
N SER A 464 -24.26 -10.69 -4.94
CA SER A 464 -23.28 -11.70 -4.57
C SER A 464 -23.79 -13.13 -4.75
N ASP A 465 -25.09 -13.39 -4.58
CA ASP A 465 -25.69 -14.73 -4.71
C ASP A 465 -25.78 -15.17 -6.17
N GLU A 466 -25.99 -14.21 -7.07
CA GLU A 466 -25.90 -14.46 -8.50
C GLU A 466 -24.46 -14.74 -8.94
N LEU A 467 -23.50 -13.94 -8.45
CA LEU A 467 -22.11 -14.00 -8.92
C LEU A 467 -21.28 -15.12 -8.29
N PHE A 468 -21.43 -15.34 -6.98
CA PHE A 468 -20.68 -16.30 -6.18
C PHE A 468 -21.63 -17.31 -5.51
N ASN A 469 -21.78 -18.47 -6.10
CA ASN A 469 -22.64 -19.56 -5.63
C ASN A 469 -21.99 -20.93 -5.87
N GLY A 470 -22.73 -21.99 -5.54
CA GLY A 470 -22.30 -23.39 -5.70
C GLY A 470 -22.00 -23.81 -7.14
N GLU A 471 -22.40 -23.02 -8.15
CA GLU A 471 -22.13 -23.26 -9.56
C GLU A 471 -21.04 -22.35 -10.14
N THR A 472 -20.53 -21.37 -9.39
CA THR A 472 -19.50 -20.45 -9.88
C THR A 472 -18.25 -21.19 -10.35
N ARG A 473 -17.83 -20.91 -11.58
CA ARG A 473 -16.65 -21.50 -12.22
C ARG A 473 -15.61 -20.42 -12.50
N VAL A 474 -14.34 -20.73 -12.27
CA VAL A 474 -13.26 -19.74 -12.30
C VAL A 474 -12.09 -20.16 -13.20
N ILE A 475 -11.48 -19.18 -13.85
CA ILE A 475 -10.18 -19.32 -14.52
C ILE A 475 -9.10 -18.70 -13.62
N ILE A 476 -8.06 -19.48 -13.32
CA ILE A 476 -6.92 -19.03 -12.52
C ILE A 476 -5.79 -18.58 -13.45
N VAL A 477 -5.34 -17.34 -13.37
CA VAL A 477 -4.18 -16.83 -14.12
C VAL A 477 -2.95 -16.85 -13.22
N GLY A 478 -1.90 -17.55 -13.66
CA GLY A 478 -0.69 -17.87 -12.92
C GLY A 478 -0.71 -19.31 -12.38
N LEU A 479 0.47 -19.95 -12.33
CA LEU A 479 0.64 -21.30 -11.78
C LEU A 479 0.54 -21.30 -10.25
N MET A 480 -0.69 -21.24 -9.74
CA MET A 480 -1.00 -21.21 -8.31
C MET A 480 -1.55 -22.56 -7.82
N ASN A 481 -0.82 -23.65 -8.05
CA ASN A 481 -1.30 -25.03 -7.79
C ASN A 481 -1.80 -25.23 -6.35
N GLU A 482 -1.12 -24.66 -5.35
CA GLU A 482 -1.58 -24.74 -3.96
C GLU A 482 -2.90 -23.99 -3.74
N ALA A 483 -3.09 -22.85 -4.42
CA ALA A 483 -4.34 -22.12 -4.33
C ALA A 483 -5.48 -22.90 -4.99
N VAL A 484 -5.20 -23.53 -6.13
CA VAL A 484 -6.14 -24.42 -6.81
C VAL A 484 -6.53 -25.57 -5.88
N GLN A 485 -5.56 -26.27 -5.29
CA GLN A 485 -5.84 -27.37 -4.36
C GLN A 485 -6.66 -26.90 -3.16
N GLY A 486 -6.31 -25.76 -2.56
CA GLY A 486 -7.08 -25.21 -1.44
C GLY A 486 -8.51 -24.83 -1.83
N MET A 487 -8.75 -24.32 -3.03
CA MET A 487 -10.11 -24.05 -3.52
C MET A 487 -10.90 -25.37 -3.68
N LEU A 488 -10.28 -26.39 -4.26
CA LEU A 488 -10.90 -27.72 -4.42
C LEU A 488 -11.22 -28.39 -3.09
N ASP A 489 -10.31 -28.31 -2.12
CA ASP A 489 -10.52 -28.84 -0.76
C ASP A 489 -11.74 -28.18 -0.10
N PHE A 490 -11.90 -26.87 -0.29
CA PHE A 490 -13.04 -26.13 0.23
C PHE A 490 -14.33 -26.45 -0.49
N ASP A 491 -14.30 -26.56 -1.82
CA ASP A 491 -15.46 -26.95 -2.60
C ASP A 491 -15.98 -28.32 -2.15
N PHE A 492 -15.08 -29.28 -1.89
CA PHE A 492 -15.41 -30.60 -1.36
C PHE A 492 -16.04 -30.50 0.04
N VAL A 493 -15.41 -29.75 0.96
CA VAL A 493 -15.91 -29.55 2.33
C VAL A 493 -17.28 -28.83 2.34
N CYS A 494 -17.55 -27.97 1.35
CA CYS A 494 -18.83 -27.29 1.17
C CYS A 494 -19.89 -28.17 0.47
N GLY A 495 -19.53 -29.39 0.03
CA GLY A 495 -20.45 -30.29 -0.66
C GLY A 495 -20.81 -29.85 -2.08
N ARG A 496 -19.94 -29.09 -2.76
CA ARG A 496 -20.18 -28.69 -4.16
C ARG A 496 -20.18 -29.91 -5.08
N GLY A 497 -21.15 -29.97 -5.99
CA GLY A 497 -21.24 -31.02 -7.00
C GLY A 497 -20.15 -30.94 -8.08
N LYS A 498 -19.56 -29.76 -8.30
CA LYS A 498 -18.54 -29.48 -9.30
C LYS A 498 -17.43 -28.60 -8.73
N GLN A 499 -16.21 -28.81 -9.21
CA GLN A 499 -15.04 -27.99 -8.87
C GLN A 499 -15.30 -26.52 -9.25
N SER A 500 -14.92 -25.58 -8.40
CA SER A 500 -14.95 -24.15 -8.73
C SER A 500 -13.92 -23.80 -9.81
N VAL A 501 -12.76 -24.48 -9.85
CA VAL A 501 -11.70 -24.20 -10.83
C VAL A 501 -11.98 -24.90 -12.15
N ALA A 502 -12.07 -24.10 -13.22
CA ALA A 502 -12.30 -24.57 -14.59
C ALA A 502 -11.02 -24.80 -15.37
N ALA A 503 -10.09 -23.86 -15.29
CA ALA A 503 -8.82 -23.91 -15.99
C ALA A 503 -7.77 -23.06 -15.27
N ILE A 504 -6.51 -23.32 -15.61
CA ILE A 504 -5.36 -22.50 -15.25
C ILE A 504 -4.83 -21.84 -16.52
N VAL A 505 -4.33 -20.61 -16.42
CA VAL A 505 -3.64 -19.91 -17.49
C VAL A 505 -2.22 -19.65 -17.03
N ASN A 506 -1.23 -20.12 -17.77
CA ASN A 506 0.17 -19.80 -17.57
C ASN A 506 0.67 -18.99 -18.78
N PRO A 507 0.57 -17.64 -18.75
CA PRO A 507 0.88 -16.80 -19.90
C PRO A 507 2.27 -17.09 -20.48
N GLY A 508 2.32 -17.42 -21.77
CA GLY A 508 3.58 -17.71 -22.49
C GLY A 508 4.20 -19.08 -22.18
N GLY A 509 3.54 -19.91 -21.36
CA GLY A 509 3.89 -21.32 -21.15
C GLY A 509 3.32 -22.25 -22.22
N GLU A 510 3.33 -23.54 -21.92
CA GLU A 510 2.76 -24.59 -22.78
C GLU A 510 1.37 -25.01 -22.30
N ASP A 511 0.53 -25.42 -23.26
CA ASP A 511 -0.76 -26.05 -22.98
C ASP A 511 -0.51 -27.46 -22.42
N LYS A 512 -1.08 -27.74 -21.25
CA LYS A 512 -0.89 -29.03 -20.55
C LYS A 512 -2.05 -29.33 -19.61
N GLU A 513 -1.93 -30.43 -18.89
CA GLU A 513 -2.87 -30.85 -17.86
C GLU A 513 -2.17 -30.97 -16.51
N GLU A 514 -2.82 -30.48 -15.45
CA GLU A 514 -2.32 -30.58 -14.08
C GLU A 514 -3.28 -31.41 -13.23
N ARG A 515 -2.73 -32.26 -12.35
CA ARG A 515 -3.51 -33.18 -11.51
C ARG A 515 -3.66 -32.63 -10.10
N PHE A 516 -4.88 -32.68 -9.58
CA PHE A 516 -5.24 -32.24 -8.24
C PHE A 516 -6.03 -33.32 -7.52
N LEU A 517 -6.06 -33.25 -6.19
CA LEU A 517 -6.90 -34.12 -5.38
C LEU A 517 -8.34 -33.59 -5.34
N TRP A 518 -9.31 -34.50 -5.41
CA TRP A 518 -10.72 -34.21 -5.24
C TRP A 518 -11.40 -35.40 -4.57
N ALA A 519 -11.89 -35.20 -3.34
CA ALA A 519 -12.37 -36.31 -2.50
C ALA A 519 -11.28 -37.40 -2.36
N GLU A 520 -11.64 -38.67 -2.58
CA GLU A 520 -10.70 -39.81 -2.56
C GLU A 520 -9.96 -40.01 -3.90
N GLY A 521 -10.25 -39.19 -4.92
CA GLY A 521 -9.73 -39.35 -6.28
C GLY A 521 -8.81 -38.23 -6.75
N GLN A 522 -8.51 -38.26 -8.05
CA GLN A 522 -7.78 -37.20 -8.74
C GLN A 522 -8.67 -36.57 -9.81
N VAL A 523 -8.56 -35.25 -9.96
CA VAL A 523 -9.15 -34.49 -11.07
C VAL A 523 -8.02 -33.85 -11.87
N THR A 524 -8.24 -33.73 -13.18
CA THR A 524 -7.31 -33.05 -14.07
C THR A 524 -7.89 -31.70 -14.48
N ILE A 525 -7.08 -30.65 -14.38
CA ILE A 525 -7.44 -29.28 -14.75
C ILE A 525 -6.56 -28.86 -15.93
N PRO A 526 -7.15 -28.37 -17.04
CA PRO A 526 -6.38 -27.91 -18.18
C PRO A 526 -5.63 -26.62 -17.85
N VAL A 527 -4.40 -26.52 -18.36
CA VAL A 527 -3.55 -25.34 -18.32
C VAL A 527 -3.40 -24.81 -19.74
N TYR A 528 -3.71 -23.54 -19.94
CA TYR A 528 -3.56 -22.85 -21.22
C TYR A 528 -2.44 -21.82 -21.18
N SER A 529 -1.76 -21.67 -22.32
CA SER A 529 -0.75 -20.64 -22.57
C SER A 529 -1.32 -19.23 -22.70
N SER A 530 -2.63 -19.09 -22.97
CA SER A 530 -3.33 -17.81 -23.14
C SER A 530 -4.68 -17.78 -22.43
N ILE A 531 -5.08 -16.60 -21.94
CA ILE A 531 -6.38 -16.40 -21.30
C ILE A 531 -7.52 -16.47 -22.32
N GLU A 532 -7.28 -16.06 -23.56
CA GLU A 532 -8.26 -16.12 -24.64
C GLU A 532 -8.68 -17.57 -24.95
N THR A 533 -7.70 -18.48 -25.04
CA THR A 533 -7.98 -19.91 -25.25
C THR A 533 -8.76 -20.50 -24.07
N ALA A 534 -8.40 -20.14 -22.83
CA ALA A 534 -9.12 -20.60 -21.65
C ALA A 534 -10.56 -20.10 -21.62
N LEU A 535 -10.80 -18.82 -21.94
CA LEU A 535 -12.13 -18.22 -21.99
C LEU A 535 -13.00 -18.89 -23.06
N TYR A 536 -12.43 -19.13 -24.24
CA TYR A 536 -13.11 -19.82 -25.34
C TYR A 536 -13.53 -21.26 -24.99
N ASN A 537 -12.62 -22.02 -24.37
CA ASN A 537 -12.86 -23.43 -24.02
C ASN A 537 -13.74 -23.61 -22.77
N HIS A 538 -13.87 -22.59 -21.92
CA HIS A 538 -14.63 -22.63 -20.67
C HIS A 538 -15.68 -21.54 -20.59
N PRO A 539 -16.72 -21.56 -21.46
CA PRO A 539 -17.79 -20.56 -21.44
C PRO A 539 -18.62 -20.58 -20.14
N ASP A 540 -18.50 -21.64 -19.33
CA ASP A 540 -19.11 -21.74 -18.01
C ASP A 540 -18.40 -20.90 -16.93
N ALA A 541 -17.16 -20.48 -17.17
CA ALA A 541 -16.41 -19.66 -16.21
C ALA A 541 -16.87 -18.19 -16.24
N SER A 542 -17.27 -17.67 -15.08
CA SER A 542 -17.76 -16.28 -14.91
C SER A 542 -16.82 -15.39 -14.11
N VAL A 543 -15.78 -15.98 -13.49
CA VAL A 543 -14.81 -15.27 -12.65
C VAL A 543 -13.39 -15.57 -13.09
N VAL A 544 -12.53 -14.56 -13.10
CA VAL A 544 -11.08 -14.73 -13.27
C VAL A 544 -10.38 -14.42 -11.95
N VAL A 545 -9.52 -15.31 -11.49
CA VAL A 545 -8.61 -15.07 -10.37
C VAL A 545 -7.22 -14.84 -10.93
N ASN A 546 -6.68 -13.64 -10.78
CA ASN A 546 -5.44 -13.24 -11.42
C ASN A 546 -4.29 -13.09 -10.43
N GLY A 547 -3.42 -14.10 -10.38
CA GLY A 547 -2.20 -14.13 -9.60
C GLY A 547 -0.92 -13.95 -10.41
N ALA A 548 -1.01 -13.64 -11.71
CA ALA A 548 0.17 -13.37 -12.54
C ALA A 548 0.88 -12.08 -12.09
N PRO A 549 2.21 -12.02 -12.06
CA PRO A 549 2.93 -10.83 -11.58
C PRO A 549 3.02 -9.71 -12.63
N GLY A 550 3.13 -8.47 -12.16
CA GLY A 550 3.57 -7.32 -12.95
C GLY A 550 2.73 -7.05 -14.21
N ARG A 551 3.40 -7.00 -15.37
CA ARG A 551 2.77 -6.66 -16.66
C ARG A 551 1.70 -7.69 -17.08
N GLU A 552 1.94 -8.98 -16.84
CA GLU A 552 0.99 -10.03 -17.22
C GLU A 552 -0.31 -9.94 -16.42
N ALA A 553 -0.23 -9.50 -15.15
CA ALA A 553 -1.40 -9.23 -14.33
C ALA A 553 -2.35 -8.26 -15.05
N PHE A 554 -1.83 -7.13 -15.52
CA PHE A 554 -2.61 -6.11 -16.20
C PHE A 554 -3.16 -6.61 -17.54
N LEU A 555 -2.32 -7.23 -18.38
CA LEU A 555 -2.73 -7.69 -19.71
C LEU A 555 -3.83 -8.76 -19.65
N CYS A 556 -3.70 -9.75 -18.78
CA CYS A 556 -4.73 -10.78 -18.60
C CYS A 556 -6.02 -10.19 -18.03
N ALA A 557 -5.94 -9.26 -17.07
CA ALA A 557 -7.12 -8.58 -16.53
C ALA A 557 -7.86 -7.78 -17.61
N VAL A 558 -7.12 -7.07 -18.47
CA VAL A 558 -7.71 -6.30 -19.58
C VAL A 558 -8.48 -7.22 -20.53
N LYS A 559 -7.90 -8.36 -20.90
CA LYS A 559 -8.54 -9.35 -21.77
C LYS A 559 -9.79 -9.95 -21.12
N ALA A 560 -9.72 -10.29 -19.84
CA ALA A 560 -10.86 -10.79 -19.07
C ALA A 560 -12.01 -9.78 -19.03
N VAL A 561 -11.72 -8.52 -18.71
CA VAL A 561 -12.74 -7.44 -18.65
C VAL A 561 -13.38 -7.19 -20.02
N LYS A 562 -12.62 -7.27 -21.12
CA LYS A 562 -13.17 -7.16 -22.48
C LYS A 562 -14.09 -8.33 -22.84
N CYS A 563 -13.97 -9.46 -22.16
CA CYS A 563 -14.85 -10.62 -22.31
C CYS A 563 -16.09 -10.50 -21.39
N SER A 564 -16.68 -9.32 -21.24
CA SER A 564 -17.74 -9.00 -20.26
C SER A 564 -19.06 -9.74 -20.46
N HIS A 565 -19.29 -10.30 -21.65
CA HIS A 565 -20.42 -11.19 -21.91
C HIS A 565 -20.33 -12.53 -21.15
N GLN A 566 -19.11 -12.93 -20.76
CA GLN A 566 -18.81 -14.15 -20.03
C GLN A 566 -18.33 -13.82 -18.60
N ILE A 567 -17.31 -12.96 -18.49
CA ILE A 567 -16.66 -12.64 -17.23
C ILE A 567 -17.38 -11.50 -16.53
N ARG A 568 -17.82 -11.76 -15.31
CA ARG A 568 -18.51 -10.80 -14.44
C ARG A 568 -17.63 -10.27 -13.32
N CYS A 569 -16.56 -10.99 -12.97
CA CYS A 569 -15.62 -10.56 -11.93
C CYS A 569 -14.17 -10.95 -12.23
N VAL A 570 -13.23 -10.05 -11.93
CA VAL A 570 -11.79 -10.30 -11.91
C VAL A 570 -11.24 -10.02 -10.51
N LEU A 571 -10.79 -11.07 -9.82
CA LEU A 571 -10.12 -10.99 -8.53
C LEU A 571 -8.62 -10.80 -8.76
N MET A 572 -8.11 -9.60 -8.51
CA MET A 572 -6.72 -9.22 -8.71
C MET A 572 -5.89 -9.53 -7.46
N ILE A 573 -5.31 -10.73 -7.44
CA ILE A 573 -4.49 -11.24 -6.34
C ILE A 573 -3.06 -10.70 -6.38
N ALA A 574 -2.51 -10.58 -7.59
CA ALA A 574 -1.17 -10.07 -7.79
C ALA A 574 -1.11 -8.55 -7.60
N GLY A 575 0.03 -8.09 -7.08
CA GLY A 575 0.35 -6.68 -6.97
C GLY A 575 1.41 -6.21 -7.96
N HIS A 576 1.97 -5.04 -7.69
CA HIS A 576 2.98 -4.36 -8.53
C HIS A 576 2.47 -3.83 -9.88
N ILE A 577 1.16 -3.61 -10.01
CA ILE A 577 0.61 -2.91 -11.17
C ILE A 577 0.77 -1.40 -10.95
N PRO A 578 1.40 -0.66 -11.89
CA PRO A 578 1.44 0.79 -11.88
C PRO A 578 0.07 1.42 -11.67
N ASP A 579 0.00 2.47 -10.85
CA ASP A 579 -1.24 3.16 -10.48
C ASP A 579 -2.04 3.59 -11.71
N ARG A 580 -1.38 4.11 -12.75
CA ARG A 580 -2.03 4.48 -14.00
C ARG A 580 -2.68 3.27 -14.69
N GLN A 581 -2.00 2.13 -14.77
CA GLN A 581 -2.56 0.90 -15.33
C GLN A 581 -3.73 0.38 -14.49
N THR A 582 -3.63 0.44 -13.17
CA THR A 582 -4.74 0.11 -12.28
C THR A 582 -5.96 0.99 -12.57
N ARG A 583 -5.80 2.31 -12.65
CA ARG A 583 -6.89 3.25 -12.95
C ARG A 583 -7.52 2.96 -14.31
N THR A 584 -6.72 2.71 -15.35
CA THR A 584 -7.22 2.31 -16.67
C THR A 584 -8.04 1.02 -16.61
N LEU A 585 -7.57 0.01 -15.86
CA LEU A 585 -8.30 -1.24 -15.67
C LEU A 585 -9.64 -1.01 -14.94
N VAL A 586 -9.64 -0.21 -13.87
CA VAL A 586 -10.85 0.11 -13.10
C VAL A 586 -11.88 0.85 -13.95
N GLN A 587 -11.46 1.86 -14.70
CA GLN A 587 -12.35 2.59 -15.60
C GLN A 587 -12.92 1.68 -16.69
N MET A 588 -12.09 0.82 -17.28
CA MET A 588 -12.53 -0.12 -18.30
C MET A 588 -13.50 -1.17 -17.72
N ALA A 589 -13.26 -1.65 -16.51
CA ALA A 589 -14.14 -2.58 -15.82
C ALA A 589 -15.50 -1.96 -15.53
N HIS A 590 -15.52 -0.71 -15.04
CA HIS A 590 -16.74 0.06 -14.87
C HIS A 590 -17.52 0.19 -16.18
N ASN A 591 -16.86 0.56 -17.28
CA ASN A 591 -17.52 0.73 -18.59
C ASN A 591 -18.07 -0.58 -19.17
N ASN A 592 -17.52 -1.73 -18.76
CA ASN A 592 -17.95 -3.05 -19.21
C ASN A 592 -18.87 -3.78 -18.22
N GLY A 593 -19.21 -3.16 -17.08
CA GLY A 593 -20.03 -3.80 -16.04
C GLY A 593 -19.37 -5.01 -15.37
N VAL A 594 -18.03 -5.06 -15.34
CA VAL A 594 -17.26 -6.14 -14.72
C VAL A 594 -16.76 -5.69 -13.35
N LEU A 595 -16.91 -6.54 -12.33
CA LEU A 595 -16.37 -6.28 -11.00
C LEU A 595 -14.86 -6.53 -10.99
N VAL A 596 -14.06 -5.61 -10.46
CA VAL A 596 -12.62 -5.84 -10.22
C VAL A 596 -12.35 -5.65 -8.75
N VAL A 597 -11.93 -6.72 -8.06
CA VAL A 597 -11.55 -6.65 -6.63
C VAL A 597 -10.02 -6.65 -6.54
N GLY A 598 -9.43 -5.71 -5.79
CA GLY A 598 -8.00 -5.38 -5.89
C GLY A 598 -7.72 -4.33 -6.99
N PRO A 599 -6.50 -4.21 -7.53
CA PRO A 599 -5.29 -5.00 -7.28
C PRO A 599 -4.57 -4.66 -5.96
N CYS A 600 -3.71 -5.58 -5.50
CA CYS A 600 -2.92 -5.42 -4.29
C CYS A 600 -1.67 -4.56 -4.51
N MET A 601 -1.14 -3.96 -3.45
CA MET A 601 0.20 -3.34 -3.49
C MET A 601 1.31 -4.40 -3.51
N PRO A 602 2.44 -4.15 -4.18
CA PRO A 602 3.60 -5.07 -4.19
C PRO A 602 4.28 -5.21 -2.83
N LEU A 603 4.21 -4.18 -1.99
CA LEU A 603 5.01 -4.10 -0.76
C LEU A 603 4.29 -4.56 0.51
N HIS A 604 2.97 -4.82 0.43
CA HIS A 604 2.17 -5.12 1.61
C HIS A 604 1.26 -6.31 1.34
N ASN A 605 1.23 -7.21 2.33
CA ASN A 605 0.44 -8.43 2.41
C ASN A 605 -1.10 -8.19 2.47
N LEU A 606 -1.57 -7.09 1.89
CA LEU A 606 -2.99 -6.77 1.74
C LEU A 606 -3.52 -7.62 0.59
N GLN A 607 -3.48 -8.95 0.78
CA GLN A 607 -3.97 -9.94 -0.16
C GLN A 607 -5.47 -9.71 -0.34
N VAL A 608 -5.95 -9.74 -1.59
CA VAL A 608 -7.37 -9.90 -1.87
C VAL A 608 -7.75 -11.30 -1.38
N ASN A 609 -8.63 -11.29 -0.40
CA ASN A 609 -9.26 -12.45 0.19
C ASN A 609 -10.73 -12.31 -0.12
N PHE A 610 -11.28 -13.26 -0.85
CA PHE A 610 -12.71 -13.38 -1.03
C PHE A 610 -13.15 -14.74 -0.49
N ILE A 611 -14.11 -14.75 0.40
CA ILE A 611 -14.69 -15.99 0.91
C ILE A 611 -16.18 -15.82 1.10
N LYS A 612 -16.93 -16.78 0.59
CA LYS A 612 -18.36 -16.94 0.79
C LYS A 612 -18.58 -18.38 1.24
N PRO A 613 -18.69 -18.61 2.57
CA PRO A 613 -18.87 -19.92 3.13
C PRO A 613 -19.96 -20.76 2.46
N GLY A 614 -19.68 -22.04 2.21
CA GLY A 614 -20.57 -22.94 1.47
C GLY A 614 -20.57 -22.77 -0.05
N SER A 615 -20.00 -21.68 -0.58
CA SER A 615 -20.05 -21.37 -2.02
C SER A 615 -18.68 -21.26 -2.64
N PHE A 616 -17.87 -20.27 -2.28
CA PHE A 616 -16.65 -19.96 -3.01
C PHE A 616 -15.60 -19.33 -2.10
N ARG A 617 -14.32 -19.72 -2.25
CA ARG A 617 -13.21 -19.01 -1.60
C ARG A 617 -12.07 -18.77 -2.59
N CYS A 618 -11.33 -17.70 -2.38
CA CYS A 618 -10.13 -17.40 -3.14
C CYS A 618 -9.22 -16.42 -2.39
N ASN A 619 -7.93 -16.78 -2.28
CA ASN A 619 -6.81 -15.87 -2.05
C ASN A 619 -5.58 -16.39 -2.82
N LYS A 620 -4.45 -15.66 -2.73
CA LYS A 620 -3.16 -16.04 -3.34
C LYS A 620 -2.71 -17.47 -3.03
N HIS A 621 -3.14 -18.01 -1.90
CA HIS A 621 -2.72 -19.32 -1.42
C HIS A 621 -3.88 -20.32 -1.31
N GLY A 622 -5.09 -19.96 -1.77
CA GLY A 622 -6.33 -20.76 -1.72
C GLY A 622 -6.76 -21.29 -0.35
N ASN A 623 -6.26 -20.71 0.73
CA ASN A 623 -6.30 -21.25 2.08
C ASN A 623 -6.90 -20.27 3.11
N ILE A 624 -7.73 -19.30 2.69
CA ILE A 624 -8.50 -18.49 3.65
C ILE A 624 -9.26 -19.43 4.58
N GLY A 625 -9.10 -19.22 5.88
CA GLY A 625 -9.70 -20.09 6.89
C GLY A 625 -8.92 -21.37 7.19
N GLY A 626 -7.75 -21.58 6.57
CA GLY A 626 -6.83 -22.67 6.90
C GLY A 626 -7.12 -24.00 6.22
N PRO A 627 -6.53 -25.10 6.77
CA PRO A 627 -6.80 -26.47 6.34
C PRO A 627 -8.24 -26.89 6.62
N MET A 628 -8.63 -28.08 6.15
CA MET A 628 -10.01 -28.56 6.23
C MET A 628 -10.57 -28.55 7.67
N ASP A 629 -9.78 -28.93 8.67
CA ASP A 629 -10.23 -28.91 10.08
C ASP A 629 -10.56 -27.50 10.58
N ASP A 630 -9.77 -26.50 10.17
CA ASP A 630 -10.00 -25.10 10.51
C ASP A 630 -11.24 -24.55 9.77
N LEU A 631 -11.50 -24.99 8.54
CA LEU A 631 -12.73 -24.62 7.81
C LEU A 631 -14.00 -25.05 8.56
N VAL A 632 -13.99 -26.23 9.15
CA VAL A 632 -15.10 -26.73 9.95
C VAL A 632 -15.19 -25.97 11.27
N SER A 633 -14.06 -25.80 11.96
CA SER A 633 -13.97 -25.09 13.25
C SER A 633 -14.42 -23.64 13.16
N LEU A 634 -14.09 -22.96 12.05
CA LEU A 634 -14.49 -21.59 11.75
C LEU A 634 -15.88 -21.50 11.08
N ARG A 635 -16.57 -22.63 10.90
CA ARG A 635 -17.91 -22.72 10.28
C ARG A 635 -17.96 -22.15 8.86
N LEU A 636 -16.86 -22.27 8.10
CA LEU A 636 -16.73 -21.73 6.74
C LEU A 636 -17.26 -22.67 5.65
N HIS A 637 -17.65 -23.89 6.03
CA HIS A 637 -18.30 -24.86 5.14
C HIS A 637 -19.78 -24.54 4.87
N ARG A 638 -20.37 -23.59 5.60
CA ARG A 638 -21.78 -23.17 5.50
C ARG A 638 -21.89 -21.65 5.65
N PRO A 639 -22.94 -21.00 5.12
CA PRO A 639 -23.19 -19.57 5.36
C PRO A 639 -23.68 -19.27 6.79
N GLY A 640 -23.11 -18.25 7.43
CA GLY A 640 -23.67 -17.59 8.63
C GLY A 640 -24.43 -16.32 8.28
N SER A 641 -24.44 -15.29 9.15
CA SER A 641 -25.20 -14.05 8.91
C SER A 641 -24.35 -12.76 8.87
N VAL A 642 -23.02 -12.86 9.00
CA VAL A 642 -22.13 -11.69 9.09
C VAL A 642 -21.47 -11.37 7.75
N GLY A 643 -21.62 -10.15 7.26
CA GLY A 643 -20.90 -9.63 6.10
C GLY A 643 -19.65 -8.85 6.51
N LEU A 644 -18.47 -9.27 6.05
CA LEU A 644 -17.18 -8.64 6.37
C LEU A 644 -16.60 -7.90 5.17
N VAL A 645 -16.19 -6.66 5.38
CA VAL A 645 -15.41 -5.85 4.42
C VAL A 645 -14.16 -5.32 5.12
N THR A 646 -12.99 -5.45 4.49
CA THR A 646 -11.71 -5.02 5.09
C THR A 646 -10.70 -4.56 4.03
N ARG A 647 -9.72 -3.72 4.39
CA ARG A 647 -8.53 -3.54 3.53
C ARG A 647 -7.51 -4.66 3.71
N SER A 648 -7.41 -5.20 4.92
CA SER A 648 -6.35 -6.14 5.30
C SER A 648 -6.75 -7.60 5.18
N GLY A 649 -6.24 -8.26 4.14
CA GLY A 649 -6.25 -9.72 4.06
C GLY A 649 -5.39 -10.41 5.13
N GLY A 650 -4.36 -9.74 5.66
CA GLY A 650 -3.47 -10.31 6.68
C GLY A 650 -4.12 -10.46 8.07
N LEU A 651 -5.19 -9.72 8.34
CA LEU A 651 -5.98 -9.82 9.58
C LEU A 651 -7.25 -10.63 9.40
N SER A 652 -7.47 -11.24 8.22
CA SER A 652 -8.70 -11.96 7.96
C SER A 652 -8.91 -13.11 8.93
N ILE A 653 -7.85 -13.87 9.31
CA ILE A 653 -8.02 -15.00 10.23
C ILE A 653 -8.50 -14.56 11.62
N GLU A 654 -8.01 -13.42 12.12
CA GLU A 654 -8.45 -12.87 13.41
C GLU A 654 -9.92 -12.51 13.39
N LEU A 655 -10.36 -11.89 12.29
CA LEU A 655 -11.75 -11.57 12.07
C LEU A 655 -12.60 -12.85 11.95
N LEU A 656 -12.13 -13.86 11.23
CA LEU A 656 -12.85 -15.14 11.08
C LEU A 656 -12.99 -15.86 12.43
N VAL A 657 -11.94 -15.92 13.24
CA VAL A 657 -11.98 -16.50 14.59
C VAL A 657 -12.96 -15.72 15.48
N SER A 658 -12.88 -14.39 15.47
CA SER A 658 -13.76 -13.53 16.25
C SER A 658 -15.23 -13.70 15.82
N ILE A 659 -15.51 -13.73 14.52
CA ILE A 659 -16.86 -13.93 13.96
C ILE A 659 -17.39 -15.31 14.35
N ALA A 660 -16.60 -16.38 14.13
CA ALA A 660 -17.01 -17.74 14.43
C ALA A 660 -17.29 -17.96 15.94
N GLY A 661 -16.52 -17.31 16.81
CA GLY A 661 -16.68 -17.40 18.26
C GLY A 661 -17.85 -16.60 18.83
N ASN A 662 -18.25 -15.50 18.17
CA ASN A 662 -19.23 -14.55 18.72
C ASN A 662 -20.56 -14.50 17.95
N THR A 663 -20.67 -15.19 16.81
CA THR A 663 -21.86 -15.15 15.94
C THR A 663 -22.21 -16.53 15.39
N ASP A 664 -23.23 -16.62 14.54
CA ASP A 664 -23.55 -17.84 13.80
C ASP A 664 -22.53 -18.13 12.69
N GLY A 665 -21.79 -17.13 12.22
CA GLY A 665 -20.65 -17.29 11.31
C GLY A 665 -20.63 -16.24 10.20
N LEU A 666 -19.63 -16.37 9.33
CA LEU A 666 -19.48 -15.50 8.18
C LEU A 666 -20.47 -15.87 7.07
N TYR A 667 -21.14 -14.88 6.48
CA TYR A 667 -21.89 -15.03 5.23
C TYR A 667 -21.00 -14.77 4.01
N GLN A 668 -20.27 -13.64 4.03
CA GLN A 668 -19.30 -13.29 3.01
C GLN A 668 -18.25 -12.36 3.60
N GLY A 669 -16.98 -12.59 3.25
CA GLY A 669 -15.85 -11.75 3.59
C GLY A 669 -15.09 -11.34 2.35
N VAL A 670 -14.80 -10.05 2.22
CA VAL A 670 -14.01 -9.49 1.13
C VAL A 670 -12.95 -8.54 1.67
N SER A 671 -11.72 -8.67 1.17
CA SER A 671 -10.75 -7.60 1.26
C SER A 671 -10.65 -6.84 -0.07
N VAL A 672 -10.86 -5.52 -0.01
CA VAL A 672 -10.83 -4.64 -1.21
C VAL A 672 -9.41 -4.44 -1.76
N GLY A 673 -8.41 -4.77 -0.94
CA GLY A 673 -6.99 -4.59 -1.23
C GLY A 673 -6.44 -3.27 -0.72
N GLY A 674 -5.13 -3.21 -0.55
CA GLY A 674 -4.40 -2.04 -0.04
C GLY A 674 -3.95 -1.04 -1.09
N GLY A 675 -4.47 -1.14 -2.30
CA GLY A 675 -4.13 -0.25 -3.40
C GLY A 675 -4.57 1.20 -3.12
N LYS A 676 -3.81 2.17 -3.63
CA LYS A 676 -4.23 3.58 -3.68
C LYS A 676 -5.50 3.76 -4.53
N TYR A 677 -5.64 2.91 -5.54
CA TYR A 677 -6.80 2.81 -6.42
C TYR A 677 -7.22 1.34 -6.39
N THR A 678 -8.43 1.06 -5.93
CA THR A 678 -9.03 -0.28 -5.94
C THR A 678 -10.16 -0.30 -6.96
N GLY A 679 -10.44 -1.46 -7.56
CA GLY A 679 -11.55 -1.61 -8.51
C GLY A 679 -12.93 -1.62 -7.86
N THR A 680 -12.97 -1.91 -6.56
CA THR A 680 -14.15 -1.81 -5.70
C THR A 680 -13.79 -1.10 -4.41
N SER A 681 -14.73 -0.28 -3.92
CA SER A 681 -14.63 0.42 -2.63
C SER A 681 -15.25 -0.41 -1.50
N PHE A 682 -15.09 0.05 -0.26
CA PHE A 682 -15.89 -0.48 0.85
C PHE A 682 -17.39 -0.42 0.58
N MET A 683 -17.85 0.71 0.05
CA MET A 683 -19.27 0.95 -0.19
C MET A 683 -19.85 -0.01 -1.23
N ASP A 684 -19.11 -0.36 -2.29
CA ASP A 684 -19.54 -1.32 -3.30
C ASP A 684 -19.91 -2.68 -2.68
N HIS A 685 -19.12 -3.16 -1.71
CA HIS A 685 -19.37 -4.42 -1.05
C HIS A 685 -20.40 -4.31 0.08
N LEU A 686 -20.35 -3.24 0.88
CA LEU A 686 -21.33 -3.00 1.95
C LEU A 686 -22.75 -2.89 1.41
N MET A 687 -22.95 -2.24 0.25
CA MET A 687 -24.27 -2.14 -0.38
C MET A 687 -24.76 -3.47 -0.93
N SER A 688 -23.87 -4.32 -1.45
CA SER A 688 -24.22 -5.69 -1.85
C SER A 688 -24.65 -6.53 -0.64
N LEU A 689 -23.92 -6.43 0.47
CA LEU A 689 -24.24 -7.09 1.73
C LEU A 689 -25.52 -6.53 2.37
N GLU A 690 -25.77 -5.23 2.28
CA GLU A 690 -27.00 -4.58 2.74
C GLU A 690 -28.22 -5.07 1.96
N ALA A 691 -28.11 -5.18 0.64
CA ALA A 691 -29.19 -5.67 -0.22
C ALA A 691 -29.52 -7.15 0.02
N ASN A 692 -28.55 -7.96 0.47
CA ASN A 692 -28.74 -9.39 0.69
C ASN A 692 -29.56 -9.66 1.98
N PRO A 693 -30.73 -10.33 1.91
CA PRO A 693 -31.58 -10.54 3.08
C PRO A 693 -30.96 -11.49 4.12
N ASP A 694 -30.04 -12.38 3.76
CA ASP A 694 -29.42 -13.34 4.68
C ASP A 694 -28.33 -12.70 5.54
N VAL A 695 -27.72 -11.62 5.06
CA VAL A 695 -26.79 -10.83 5.87
C VAL A 695 -27.56 -10.00 6.89
N LYS A 696 -27.20 -10.12 8.16
CA LYS A 696 -27.87 -9.44 9.28
C LYS A 696 -26.97 -8.43 10.00
N ILE A 697 -25.66 -8.60 9.95
CA ILE A 697 -24.66 -7.72 10.58
C ILE A 697 -23.58 -7.39 9.57
N LEU A 698 -23.17 -6.12 9.52
CA LEU A 698 -22.05 -5.65 8.74
C LEU A 698 -20.83 -5.45 9.64
N LEU A 699 -19.66 -5.94 9.21
CA LEU A 699 -18.38 -5.73 9.87
C LEU A 699 -17.44 -5.02 8.91
N LEU A 700 -16.92 -3.86 9.34
CA LEU A 700 -15.93 -3.09 8.60
C LEU A 700 -14.61 -3.02 9.39
N LEU A 701 -13.51 -3.50 8.78
CA LEU A 701 -12.16 -3.23 9.28
C LEU A 701 -11.47 -2.25 8.34
N GLY A 702 -11.51 -0.96 8.70
CA GLY A 702 -10.79 0.13 8.04
C GLY A 702 -9.31 0.14 8.41
N GLU A 703 -8.54 0.98 7.72
CA GLU A 703 -7.11 1.15 7.95
C GLU A 703 -6.75 2.63 7.76
N PHE A 704 -5.84 3.16 8.56
CA PHE A 704 -5.37 4.54 8.43
C PHE A 704 -4.99 4.89 6.97
N GLY A 705 -5.54 6.01 6.47
CA GLY A 705 -5.21 6.59 5.17
C GLY A 705 -6.34 6.51 4.14
N GLY A 706 -6.73 7.67 3.62
CA GLY A 706 -7.87 7.82 2.71
C GLY A 706 -9.11 8.32 3.45
N CYS A 707 -10.24 8.35 2.75
CA CYS A 707 -11.50 8.86 3.28
C CYS A 707 -12.71 7.98 2.96
N GLU A 708 -12.49 6.73 2.52
CA GLU A 708 -13.59 5.83 2.14
C GLU A 708 -14.54 5.56 3.32
N GLU A 709 -14.02 5.51 4.55
CA GLU A 709 -14.83 5.35 5.76
C GLU A 709 -15.81 6.50 5.99
N HIS A 710 -15.52 7.71 5.47
CA HIS A 710 -16.46 8.83 5.53
C HIS A 710 -17.68 8.60 4.64
N ASP A 711 -17.52 7.95 3.48
CA ASP A 711 -18.64 7.59 2.61
C ASP A 711 -19.56 6.59 3.32
N VAL A 712 -18.99 5.66 4.10
CA VAL A 712 -19.76 4.75 4.95
C VAL A 712 -20.53 5.51 6.04
N CYS A 713 -19.90 6.51 6.65
CA CYS A 713 -20.57 7.37 7.65
C CYS A 713 -21.76 8.13 7.03
N GLU A 714 -21.61 8.68 5.83
CA GLU A 714 -22.70 9.36 5.11
C GLU A 714 -23.81 8.39 4.70
N ALA A 715 -23.47 7.17 4.29
CA ALA A 715 -24.44 6.13 3.97
C ALA A 715 -25.27 5.70 5.20
N LEU A 716 -24.64 5.59 6.37
CA LEU A 716 -25.34 5.34 7.63
C LEU A 716 -26.25 6.52 8.02
N ARG A 717 -25.77 7.77 7.91
CA ARG A 717 -26.55 8.99 8.21
C ARG A 717 -27.77 9.15 7.30
N SER A 718 -27.60 8.81 6.02
CA SER A 718 -28.67 8.92 5.02
C SER A 718 -29.65 7.75 5.03
N GLY A 719 -29.35 6.68 5.78
CA GLY A 719 -30.17 5.46 5.85
C GLY A 719 -30.01 4.53 4.64
N GLN A 720 -28.97 4.73 3.82
CA GLN A 720 -28.62 3.79 2.74
C GLN A 720 -28.07 2.47 3.30
N LEU A 721 -27.36 2.54 4.42
CA LEU A 721 -26.99 1.39 5.24
C LEU A 721 -27.84 1.42 6.51
N SER A 722 -28.64 0.38 6.72
CA SER A 722 -29.60 0.28 7.82
C SER A 722 -29.32 -0.90 8.75
N LYS A 723 -28.60 -1.92 8.28
CA LYS A 723 -28.20 -3.05 9.13
C LYS A 723 -27.23 -2.62 10.24
N PRO A 724 -27.27 -3.29 11.41
CA PRO A 724 -26.27 -3.10 12.45
C PRO A 724 -24.85 -3.26 11.90
N MET A 725 -24.01 -2.25 12.15
CA MET A 725 -22.63 -2.22 11.70
C MET A 725 -21.67 -2.14 12.89
N VAL A 726 -20.65 -2.99 12.87
CA VAL A 726 -19.47 -2.90 13.74
C VAL A 726 -18.30 -2.45 12.86
N ALA A 727 -17.68 -1.31 13.21
CA ALA A 727 -16.55 -0.77 12.47
C ALA A 727 -15.35 -0.52 13.39
N PHE A 728 -14.16 -0.87 12.93
CA PHE A 728 -12.90 -0.54 13.60
C PHE A 728 -11.87 -0.10 12.56
N CYS A 729 -11.18 1.01 12.79
CA CYS A 729 -10.10 1.48 11.92
C CYS A 729 -8.77 1.28 12.64
N ILE A 730 -7.89 0.45 12.07
CA ILE A 730 -6.56 0.18 12.65
C ILE A 730 -5.56 1.28 12.31
N GLY A 731 -4.51 1.41 13.12
CA GLY A 731 -3.50 2.45 12.95
C GLY A 731 -3.84 3.74 13.67
N GLU A 732 -4.54 3.67 14.80
CA GLU A 732 -4.78 4.82 15.67
C GLU A 732 -3.46 5.40 16.20
N CYS A 733 -2.55 4.53 16.65
CA CYS A 733 -1.19 4.94 16.94
C CYS A 733 -0.42 5.29 15.67
N ALA A 734 -0.87 4.90 14.47
CA ALA A 734 -0.21 5.36 13.28
C ALA A 734 -0.26 6.87 13.27
N GLU A 735 -1.32 7.57 13.69
CA GLU A 735 -1.34 9.03 13.81
C GLU A 735 -0.33 9.58 14.83
N GLU A 736 -0.12 8.94 15.98
CA GLU A 736 0.76 9.47 17.04
C GLU A 736 2.22 8.98 16.94
N VAL A 737 2.43 7.77 16.42
CA VAL A 737 3.72 7.24 15.94
C VAL A 737 4.12 8.02 14.69
N TYR A 738 3.22 8.29 13.75
CA TYR A 738 3.43 9.26 12.67
C TYR A 738 3.77 10.60 13.28
N THR A 739 2.97 11.21 14.14
CA THR A 739 3.30 12.50 14.79
C THR A 739 4.65 12.48 15.51
N ARG A 740 5.07 11.37 16.12
CA ARG A 740 6.39 11.20 16.74
C ARG A 740 7.51 10.94 15.74
N LEU A 741 7.27 10.16 14.70
CA LEU A 741 8.19 9.95 13.59
C LEU A 741 8.33 11.25 12.82
N VAL A 742 7.28 12.04 12.70
CA VAL A 742 7.24 13.39 12.17
C VAL A 742 8.00 14.31 13.09
N SER A 743 7.77 14.28 14.40
CA SER A 743 8.51 15.10 15.36
C SER A 743 9.98 14.69 15.54
N LYS A 744 10.36 13.47 15.13
CA LYS A 744 11.73 12.95 15.10
C LYS A 744 12.31 12.86 13.68
N GLY A 745 11.56 13.38 12.72
CA GLY A 745 11.84 13.37 11.30
C GLY A 745 12.06 12.03 10.60
N GLN A 746 11.55 10.93 11.11
CA GLN A 746 11.51 9.59 10.54
C GLN A 746 10.29 9.33 9.62
N LEU A 747 9.30 10.22 9.54
CA LEU A 747 8.13 10.15 8.64
C LEU A 747 7.60 11.57 8.33
N VAL A 748 7.05 11.87 7.13
CA VAL A 748 6.77 13.25 6.65
C VAL A 748 5.28 13.45 6.30
N PRO A 749 4.52 14.36 6.96
CA PRO A 749 3.13 14.66 6.64
C PRO A 749 2.97 15.78 5.65
N LYS A 750 1.84 15.79 4.95
CA LYS A 750 1.34 16.98 4.25
C LYS A 750 0.17 17.58 5.03
N PRO A 751 0.05 18.92 5.10
CA PRO A 751 -1.12 19.54 5.66
C PRO A 751 -2.36 19.15 4.85
N GLU A 752 -3.43 18.92 5.57
CA GLU A 752 -4.74 18.68 5.03
C GLU A 752 -5.37 20.07 4.70
N PRO A 753 -5.85 20.36 3.46
CA PRO A 753 -6.63 21.59 3.16
C PRO A 753 -8.10 21.54 3.62
N PRO A 754 -8.66 22.56 4.29
CA PRO A 754 -9.98 22.56 4.94
C PRO A 754 -11.12 21.99 4.07
N VAL A 755 -12.08 21.32 4.71
CA VAL A 755 -13.28 20.77 4.05
C VAL A 755 -14.01 21.89 3.30
N PRO A 756 -14.20 21.78 1.97
CA PRO A 756 -14.90 22.80 1.20
C PRO A 756 -16.34 22.94 1.70
N ASN A 757 -16.78 24.18 1.89
CA ASN A 757 -18.18 24.45 2.21
C ASN A 757 -19.02 24.14 0.95
N ILE A 758 -19.70 22.99 0.92
CA ILE A 758 -20.51 22.56 -0.22
C ILE A 758 -21.66 23.56 -0.41
N PRO A 759 -21.68 24.36 -1.49
CA PRO A 759 -22.76 25.33 -1.69
C PRO A 759 -24.08 24.57 -1.87
N ALA A 760 -25.15 25.11 -1.28
CA ALA A 760 -26.44 24.41 -1.14
C ALA A 760 -27.07 23.96 -2.47
N ASN A 761 -26.63 24.52 -3.60
CA ASN A 761 -27.03 24.18 -4.97
C ASN A 761 -26.35 22.90 -5.52
N MET A 762 -25.29 22.39 -4.87
CA MET A 762 -24.61 21.13 -5.25
C MET A 762 -25.04 19.92 -4.41
N LYS A 763 -25.90 20.10 -3.40
CA LYS A 763 -26.57 18.97 -2.74
C LYS A 763 -27.66 18.42 -3.68
N PRO A 764 -27.80 17.10 -3.84
CA PRO A 764 -28.82 16.52 -4.73
C PRO A 764 -30.20 17.05 -4.33
N GLN A 765 -30.86 17.76 -5.25
CA GLN A 765 -32.19 18.27 -5.01
C GLN A 765 -33.14 17.07 -4.85
N LYS A 766 -33.76 16.94 -3.68
CA LYS A 766 -34.92 16.06 -3.51
C LYS A 766 -35.98 16.53 -4.52
N GLY A 767 -36.16 15.74 -5.57
CA GLY A 767 -37.19 15.98 -6.58
C GLY A 767 -38.55 16.13 -5.90
N LYS A 768 -39.18 17.28 -6.08
CA LYS A 768 -40.64 17.40 -6.02
C LYS A 768 -41.19 17.05 -7.39
N LYS A 769 -41.57 15.80 -7.56
CA LYS A 769 -42.89 15.36 -8.04
C LYS A 769 -42.94 13.85 -8.09
#